data_AF-A0A059LKW4-F1
#
_entry.id   AF-A0A059LKW4-F1
#
_cell.length_a   1.000
_cell.length_b   1.000
_cell.length_c   1.000
_cell.angle_alpha   90.00
_cell.angle_beta   90.00
_cell.angle_gamma   90.00
#
_symmetry.space_group_name_H-M   'P 1'
#
loop_
_entity.id
_entity.type
_entity.pdbx_description
1 polymer ?
#
loop_
_entity_poly.entity_id
_entity_poly.type
_entity_poly.pdbx_seq_one_letter_code
_entity_poly.pdbx_strand_id
1 'polypeptide(L)'
;MAQRNAAASSYTLKLPDTEEPKSNLVVVQVIAWLPLRLDLALLGEAIGKTAWNAAAAEGGERDRRREPAVSLLDLDEDPQQPDPHLQPSNPRPTKKRPSRAKRIAIWSSQEERARRLTGAELDARLKRASRRWEEQFIARFGDWEAAGNLPPGAAQAARAGVSNLLGGVGYWYGAPLVKVPRTGAADKDLLLEPGVEAPLYSAVPSRSFFPRGFLWDEGFHQLLLRRWRPQQSRDVLAHWLDTQAADGWMAREQIRGREAHARVPDEFVPQLPDAANPPTLFLVLQDMARGLEEAQGADGPDVELALDREFLSAAWPRLTAWYRWFNASQAGELPGSFRWRGRDARAAWELNPKTLTSGLDDYPRASHPDSHERHVDLRCWMAVAARALASVGESLRAPAALLEPFRRDARRLGDWEELQRLHYDAEAERFRDWGRHTEDLALLRRVDGRGVEDAQRAPVSRALAQEAGGEAGGRRGVLDARRVDALDRLLKNKDGGDADVELSAAQLRKPEPPAHGWVPHTGYVSLFPLALGLIPADSPVLASQIALVGPRGELASPAGLRSLSASSSLYRAHNTLHDGPYWRGPVWVNINVLVLQSLRRYARQGGPHAEDAREAHAALRRSLLAGVGAEYARTGYLWENYDDETGRGRGSHPFTGWTALVALVAADEA
;
A
#
# COMPACT_ATOMS: atom_id res chain seq x y z
N MET A 1 46.17 -0.78 -3.57
CA MET A 1 47.35 -0.95 -4.47
C MET A 1 47.09 -2.13 -5.40
N ALA A 2 47.33 -1.99 -6.71
CA ALA A 2 47.16 -3.08 -7.68
C ALA A 2 48.40 -3.99 -7.68
N GLN A 3 48.27 -5.24 -7.22
CA GLN A 3 49.31 -6.26 -7.38
C GLN A 3 49.04 -7.07 -8.65
N ARG A 4 50.05 -7.18 -9.51
CA ARG A 4 49.99 -7.90 -10.79
C ARG A 4 50.38 -9.36 -10.57
N ASN A 5 49.47 -10.28 -10.82
CA ASN A 5 49.76 -11.72 -10.82
C ASN A 5 50.37 -12.11 -12.17
N ALA A 6 51.57 -12.68 -12.19
CA ALA A 6 52.30 -12.95 -13.44
C ALA A 6 51.66 -14.05 -14.33
N ALA A 7 50.68 -14.80 -13.82
CA ALA A 7 50.02 -15.90 -14.51
C ALA A 7 48.57 -15.62 -14.97
N ALA A 8 47.99 -14.47 -14.60
CA ALA A 8 46.62 -14.12 -14.98
C ALA A 8 46.53 -12.63 -15.29
N SER A 9 45.90 -12.28 -16.41
CA SER A 9 45.64 -10.90 -16.87
C SER A 9 44.59 -10.19 -15.99
N SER A 10 44.67 -10.29 -14.66
CA SER A 10 43.72 -9.68 -13.74
C SER A 10 44.40 -8.71 -12.78
N TYR A 11 43.77 -7.55 -12.61
CA TYR A 11 44.14 -6.54 -11.62
C TYR A 11 43.31 -6.78 -10.35
N THR A 12 43.98 -6.87 -9.20
CA THR A 12 43.30 -7.01 -7.91
C THR A 12 43.29 -5.68 -7.17
N LEU A 13 42.11 -5.12 -6.93
CA LEU A 13 41.93 -3.95 -6.09
C LEU A 13 41.83 -4.39 -4.63
N LYS A 14 42.96 -4.29 -3.90
CA LYS A 14 43.01 -4.54 -2.46
C LYS A 14 42.95 -3.21 -1.70
N LEU A 15 42.00 -3.09 -0.76
CA LEU A 15 41.95 -2.01 0.22
C LEU A 15 43.23 -2.03 1.07
N PRO A 16 43.80 -0.86 1.40
CA PRO A 16 44.96 -0.82 2.28
C PRO A 16 44.57 -1.29 3.68
N ASP A 17 45.50 -1.95 4.35
CA ASP A 17 45.34 -2.34 5.76
C ASP A 17 45.62 -1.09 6.61
N THR A 18 44.56 -0.33 6.88
CA THR A 18 44.62 0.95 7.60
C THR A 18 43.74 0.87 8.83
N GLU A 19 44.34 1.05 9.99
CA GLU A 19 43.61 1.27 11.24
C GLU A 19 43.42 2.77 11.45
N GLU A 20 42.17 3.19 11.65
CA GLU A 20 41.85 4.52 12.17
C GLU A 20 41.52 4.41 13.67
N PRO A 21 42.39 4.95 14.55
CA PRO A 21 42.16 4.86 16.00
C PRO A 21 40.80 5.43 16.39
N LYS A 22 40.04 4.70 17.22
CA LYS A 22 38.69 5.05 17.68
C LYS A 22 37.57 4.97 16.62
N SER A 23 37.84 4.41 15.45
CA SER A 23 36.78 4.10 14.48
C SER A 23 35.89 2.96 14.99
N ASN A 24 34.59 3.07 14.74
CA ASN A 24 33.60 2.02 14.97
C ASN A 24 33.27 1.24 13.67
N LEU A 25 33.92 1.56 12.55
CA LEU A 25 33.72 0.91 11.26
C LEU A 25 34.79 -0.16 11.03
N VAL A 26 34.34 -1.37 10.69
CA VAL A 26 35.23 -2.47 10.28
C VAL A 26 34.89 -2.84 8.83
N VAL A 27 35.89 -2.82 7.95
CA VAL A 27 35.75 -3.24 6.55
C VAL A 27 36.53 -4.53 6.35
N VAL A 28 35.83 -5.60 6.01
CA VAL A 28 36.45 -6.90 5.70
C VAL A 28 36.36 -7.15 4.19
N GLN A 29 37.51 -7.17 3.51
CA GLN A 29 37.59 -7.49 2.08
C GLN A 29 38.09 -8.92 1.86
N VAL A 30 37.26 -9.75 1.22
CA VAL A 30 37.65 -11.11 0.81
C VAL A 30 37.77 -11.16 -0.72
N ILE A 31 38.92 -11.58 -1.22
CA ILE A 31 39.18 -11.79 -2.64
C ILE A 31 39.43 -13.29 -2.85
N ALA A 32 38.54 -13.97 -3.56
CA ALA A 32 38.61 -15.41 -3.77
C ALA A 32 38.20 -15.82 -5.20
N TRP A 33 38.70 -16.97 -5.63
CA TRP A 33 38.22 -17.66 -6.83
C TRP A 33 37.13 -18.65 -6.41
N LEU A 34 35.98 -18.61 -7.07
CA LEU A 34 34.80 -19.40 -6.71
C LEU A 34 35.03 -20.92 -6.90
N PRO A 35 34.37 -21.78 -6.10
CA PRO A 35 33.36 -21.45 -5.08
C PRO A 35 33.97 -21.04 -3.72
N LEU A 36 33.40 -20.00 -3.10
CA LEU A 36 33.75 -19.52 -1.76
C LEU A 36 32.52 -19.65 -0.85
N ARG A 37 32.73 -20.07 0.40
CA ARG A 37 31.75 -19.95 1.49
C ARG A 37 32.36 -19.18 2.65
N LEU A 38 31.63 -18.19 3.15
CA LEU A 38 31.96 -17.44 4.35
C LEU A 38 30.71 -17.37 5.23
N ASP A 39 30.81 -17.84 6.47
CA ASP A 39 29.73 -17.74 7.44
C ASP A 39 30.08 -16.61 8.42
N LEU A 40 29.20 -15.62 8.56
CA LEU A 40 29.33 -14.53 9.53
C LEU A 40 28.32 -14.75 10.66
N ALA A 41 28.82 -15.03 11.86
CA ALA A 41 27.99 -15.27 13.04
C ALA A 41 28.19 -14.15 14.08
N LEU A 42 27.12 -13.41 14.38
CA LEU A 42 27.11 -12.44 15.47
C LEU A 42 26.72 -13.13 16.78
N LEU A 43 27.67 -13.28 17.69
CA LEU A 43 27.43 -13.83 19.02
C LEU A 43 27.16 -12.68 19.98
N GLY A 44 25.89 -12.43 20.30
CA GLY A 44 25.55 -11.50 21.39
C GLY A 44 26.23 -11.94 22.69
N GLU A 45 26.57 -11.00 23.58
CA GLU A 45 26.96 -11.36 24.93
C GLU A 45 25.84 -12.18 25.56
N ALA A 46 26.18 -13.31 26.21
CA ALA A 46 25.22 -13.93 27.10
C ALA A 46 24.95 -12.90 28.19
N ILE A 47 23.80 -12.23 28.16
CA ILE A 47 23.44 -11.26 29.20
C ILE A 47 23.28 -12.07 30.49
N GLY A 48 24.37 -12.21 31.24
CA GLY A 48 24.32 -12.63 32.61
C GLY A 48 23.50 -11.61 33.36
N LYS A 49 22.59 -12.07 34.23
CA LYS A 49 21.71 -11.24 35.09
C LYS A 49 22.43 -10.10 35.83
N THR A 50 23.76 -10.10 35.90
CA THR A 50 24.57 -9.07 36.55
C THR A 50 24.83 -7.83 35.68
N ALA A 51 24.95 -7.94 34.35
CA ALA A 51 25.28 -6.79 33.50
C ALA A 51 24.08 -5.84 33.28
N TRP A 52 22.88 -6.41 33.18
CA TRP A 52 21.64 -5.63 33.02
C TRP A 52 21.30 -4.82 34.28
N ASN A 53 21.61 -5.36 35.46
CA ASN A 53 21.42 -4.66 36.74
C ASN A 53 22.43 -3.54 36.99
N ALA A 54 23.62 -3.59 36.38
CA ALA A 54 24.61 -2.51 36.48
C ALA A 54 24.22 -1.32 35.59
N ALA A 55 23.75 -1.56 34.36
CA ALA A 55 23.26 -0.51 33.48
C ALA A 55 21.95 0.15 33.98
N ALA A 56 21.08 -0.60 34.66
CA ALA A 56 19.88 -0.07 35.29
C ALA A 56 20.13 0.70 36.60
N ALA A 57 21.30 0.55 37.23
CA ALA A 57 21.65 1.22 38.48
C ALA A 57 22.22 2.64 38.28
N GLU A 58 22.70 2.98 37.08
CA GLU A 58 23.27 4.29 36.76
C GLU A 58 22.23 5.30 36.20
N GLY A 59 20.99 4.86 35.95
CA GLY A 59 19.86 5.70 35.58
C GLY A 59 18.91 5.91 36.77
N GLY A 60 18.86 7.14 37.29
CA GLY A 60 18.03 7.49 38.45
C GLY A 60 16.54 7.14 38.32
N GLU A 61 15.98 6.72 39.45
CA GLU A 61 14.56 6.54 39.81
C GLU A 61 13.53 6.87 38.72
N ARG A 62 12.94 5.83 38.10
CA ARG A 62 11.51 5.79 37.74
C ARG A 62 11.01 4.37 37.37
N ASP A 63 9.93 4.00 38.06
CA ASP A 63 8.89 3.00 37.79
C ASP A 63 9.26 1.51 37.57
N ARG A 64 9.06 0.71 38.63
CA ARG A 64 9.17 -0.75 38.64
C ARG A 64 7.87 -1.45 38.18
N ARG A 65 7.42 -1.23 36.95
CA ARG A 65 6.30 -2.00 36.39
C ARG A 65 6.57 -2.46 34.96
N ARG A 66 6.71 -3.79 34.83
CA ARG A 66 6.83 -4.63 33.62
C ARG A 66 8.19 -4.57 32.92
N GLU A 67 9.01 -5.58 33.22
CA GLU A 67 10.18 -5.97 32.42
C GLU A 67 9.71 -6.65 31.11
N PRO A 68 10.13 -6.22 29.91
CA PRO A 68 10.04 -7.06 28.73
C PRO A 68 11.27 -7.96 28.70
N ALA A 69 11.07 -9.27 28.85
CA ALA A 69 12.09 -10.26 28.53
C ALA A 69 12.30 -10.24 27.00
N VAL A 70 13.22 -9.42 26.51
CA VAL A 70 13.68 -9.51 25.12
C VAL A 70 14.58 -10.74 25.03
N SER A 71 13.98 -11.88 24.67
CA SER A 71 14.72 -13.04 24.20
C SER A 71 15.34 -12.70 22.85
N LEU A 72 16.68 -12.69 22.79
CA LEU A 72 17.44 -12.59 21.56
C LEU A 72 17.13 -13.82 20.70
N LEU A 73 16.19 -13.68 19.75
CA LEU A 73 16.03 -14.52 18.55
C LEU A 73 16.35 -16.01 18.78
N ASP A 74 15.60 -16.68 19.66
CA ASP A 74 15.42 -18.12 19.53
C ASP A 74 14.43 -18.36 18.37
N LEU A 75 14.97 -18.42 17.15
CA LEU A 75 14.24 -18.85 15.94
C LEU A 75 13.68 -20.29 16.04
N ASP A 76 13.96 -20.98 17.15
CA ASP A 76 13.54 -22.34 17.46
C ASP A 76 12.30 -22.41 18.38
N GLU A 77 11.78 -21.30 18.93
CA GLU A 77 10.56 -21.38 19.74
C GLU A 77 9.29 -21.51 18.88
N ASP A 78 8.40 -22.39 19.35
CA ASP A 78 7.08 -22.65 18.82
C ASP A 78 6.12 -21.59 19.34
N PRO A 79 5.56 -20.69 18.50
CA PRO A 79 4.63 -19.67 18.96
C PRO A 79 3.29 -20.25 19.49
N GLN A 80 3.07 -21.57 19.39
CA GLN A 80 1.87 -22.24 19.91
C GLN A 80 2.03 -22.93 21.27
N GLN A 81 3.21 -22.92 21.90
CA GLN A 81 3.31 -23.39 23.28
C GLN A 81 2.99 -22.28 24.28
N PRO A 82 1.90 -22.38 25.06
CA PRO A 82 1.67 -21.45 26.16
C PRO A 82 2.79 -21.59 27.19
N ASP A 83 3.28 -20.45 27.68
CA ASP A 83 4.21 -20.40 28.81
C ASP A 83 3.62 -21.22 29.99
N PRO A 84 4.28 -22.29 30.45
CA PRO A 84 3.79 -23.12 31.55
C PRO A 84 3.69 -22.38 32.90
N HIS A 85 4.07 -21.10 32.97
CA HIS A 85 3.96 -20.26 34.17
C HIS A 85 2.70 -19.38 34.27
N LEU A 86 1.81 -19.38 33.27
CA LEU A 86 0.54 -18.65 33.33
C LEU A 86 -0.62 -19.56 33.81
N GLN A 87 -0.66 -19.84 35.11
CA GLN A 87 -1.89 -20.25 35.79
C GLN A 87 -2.29 -19.22 36.84
N PRO A 88 -3.58 -18.84 36.95
CA PRO A 88 -4.05 -17.92 37.99
C PRO A 88 -3.99 -18.62 39.35
N SER A 89 -3.10 -18.16 40.24
CA SER A 89 -2.98 -18.70 41.59
C SER A 89 -4.03 -18.11 42.53
N ASN A 90 -4.86 -18.98 43.10
CA ASN A 90 -5.79 -18.68 44.20
C ASN A 90 -5.02 -18.80 45.54
N PRO A 91 -5.18 -17.93 46.54
CA PRO A 91 -4.35 -17.98 47.74
C PRO A 91 -4.90 -19.02 48.73
N ARG A 92 -4.17 -20.12 48.91
CA ARG A 92 -4.27 -20.95 50.12
C ARG A 92 -2.87 -21.14 50.73
N PRO A 93 -2.75 -21.14 52.07
CA PRO A 93 -1.44 -21.15 52.74
C PRO A 93 -0.84 -22.56 52.68
N THR A 94 0.29 -22.72 51.99
CA THR A 94 1.00 -24.00 51.91
C THR A 94 2.23 -24.01 52.82
N LYS A 95 2.31 -25.06 53.63
CA LYS A 95 3.49 -25.48 54.39
C LYS A 95 4.65 -25.73 53.42
N LYS A 96 5.83 -25.18 53.76
CA LYS A 96 7.09 -25.30 53.02
C LYS A 96 7.44 -26.77 52.73
N ARG A 97 7.55 -27.12 51.45
CA ARG A 97 8.39 -28.23 50.95
C ARG A 97 9.55 -27.63 50.15
N PRO A 98 10.78 -28.16 50.25
CA PRO A 98 11.92 -27.59 49.57
C PRO A 98 11.84 -27.88 48.07
N SER A 99 11.84 -26.81 47.27
CA SER A 99 11.90 -26.87 45.81
C SER A 99 13.27 -27.36 45.34
N ARG A 100 13.30 -28.46 44.61
CA ARG A 100 14.47 -28.88 43.83
C ARG A 100 14.56 -27.95 42.62
N ALA A 101 15.34 -26.88 42.74
CA ALA A 101 15.60 -25.95 41.65
C ALA A 101 16.24 -26.72 40.48
N LYS A 102 15.53 -26.85 39.35
CA LYS A 102 16.16 -27.15 38.07
C LYS A 102 17.01 -25.94 37.69
N ARG A 103 18.30 -25.98 38.03
CA ARG A 103 19.31 -25.09 37.45
C ARG A 103 19.42 -25.45 35.96
N ILE A 104 18.79 -24.65 35.10
CA ILE A 104 19.15 -24.62 33.68
C ILE A 104 20.50 -23.90 33.62
N ALA A 105 21.57 -24.67 33.46
CA ALA A 105 22.93 -24.15 33.34
C ALA A 105 23.17 -23.81 31.86
N ILE A 106 23.15 -22.53 31.50
CA ILE A 106 23.55 -22.06 30.18
C ILE A 106 25.03 -21.66 30.27
N TRP A 107 25.93 -22.62 30.02
CA TRP A 107 27.36 -22.36 29.85
C TRP A 107 27.83 -23.05 28.56
N SER A 108 27.42 -22.54 27.40
CA SER A 108 28.08 -22.90 26.14
C SER A 108 29.23 -21.91 25.90
N SER A 109 30.40 -22.42 25.50
CA SER A 109 31.53 -21.56 25.16
C SER A 109 31.22 -20.73 23.90
N GLN A 110 31.91 -19.60 23.69
CA GLN A 110 31.77 -18.82 22.45
C GLN A 110 32.04 -19.67 21.21
N GLU A 111 33.04 -20.57 21.28
CA GLU A 111 33.32 -21.53 20.20
C GLU A 111 32.16 -22.49 19.94
N GLU A 112 31.51 -23.00 20.98
CA GLU A 112 30.37 -23.90 20.82
C GLU A 112 29.16 -23.15 20.23
N ARG A 113 28.93 -21.90 20.63
CA ARG A 113 27.89 -21.04 20.05
C ARG A 113 28.19 -20.70 18.59
N ALA A 114 29.46 -20.42 18.25
CA ALA A 114 29.90 -20.21 16.86
C ALA A 114 29.68 -21.46 16.01
N ARG A 115 30.08 -22.65 16.51
CA ARG A 115 29.86 -23.93 15.82
C ARG A 115 28.38 -24.21 15.55
N ARG A 116 27.48 -23.76 16.42
CA ARG A 116 26.03 -23.89 16.22
C ARG A 116 25.47 -22.97 15.12
N LEU A 117 26.19 -21.91 14.74
CA LEU A 117 25.77 -20.91 13.76
C LEU A 117 26.63 -20.88 12.49
N THR A 118 27.50 -21.88 12.31
CA THR A 118 28.40 -21.97 11.14
C THR A 118 28.49 -23.41 10.62
N GLY A 119 29.01 -23.58 9.41
CA GLY A 119 29.29 -24.87 8.80
C GLY A 119 28.07 -25.79 8.69
N ALA A 120 28.27 -27.07 9.01
CA ALA A 120 27.25 -28.10 8.86
C ALA A 120 26.02 -27.90 9.77
N GLU A 121 26.18 -27.30 10.95
CA GLU A 121 25.04 -27.04 11.83
C GLU A 121 24.18 -25.90 11.31
N LEU A 122 24.80 -24.84 10.76
CA LEU A 122 24.06 -23.81 10.04
C LEU A 122 23.28 -24.40 8.85
N ASP A 123 23.88 -25.31 8.08
CA ASP A 123 23.20 -25.98 6.96
C ASP A 123 22.00 -26.80 7.44
N ALA A 124 22.16 -27.54 8.53
CA ALA A 124 21.08 -28.32 9.12
C ALA A 124 19.95 -27.40 9.62
N ARG A 125 20.29 -26.27 10.24
CA ARG A 125 19.34 -25.23 10.68
C ARG A 125 18.60 -24.61 9.51
N LEU A 126 19.30 -24.18 8.46
CA LEU A 126 18.68 -23.61 7.26
C LEU A 126 17.72 -24.62 6.60
N LYS A 127 18.10 -25.89 6.48
CA LYS A 127 17.21 -26.94 5.95
C LYS A 127 15.98 -27.20 6.82
N ARG A 128 16.11 -27.10 8.15
CA ARG A 128 14.95 -27.20 9.08
C ARG A 128 14.06 -25.97 8.95
N ALA A 129 14.63 -24.77 8.92
CA ALA A 129 13.91 -23.52 8.78
C ALA A 129 13.16 -23.42 7.45
N SER A 130 13.78 -23.82 6.32
CA SER A 130 13.10 -23.87 5.02
C SER A 130 11.92 -24.83 5.00
N ARG A 131 12.06 -26.04 5.59
CA ARG A 131 10.95 -26.98 5.71
C ARG A 131 9.82 -26.45 6.60
N ARG A 132 10.15 -25.88 7.75
CA ARG A 132 9.18 -25.25 8.66
C ARG A 132 8.45 -24.09 7.97
N TRP A 133 9.16 -23.27 7.21
CA TRP A 133 8.56 -22.19 6.43
C TRP A 133 7.56 -22.73 5.40
N GLU A 134 7.94 -23.79 4.67
CA GLU A 134 7.09 -24.43 3.67
C GLU A 134 5.81 -25.02 4.29
N GLU A 135 5.95 -25.75 5.40
CA GLU A 135 4.82 -26.29 6.16
C GLU A 135 3.89 -25.18 6.66
N GLN A 136 4.45 -24.08 7.18
CA GLN A 136 3.70 -22.91 7.64
C GLN A 136 2.99 -22.18 6.49
N PHE A 137 3.60 -22.15 5.30
CA PHE A 137 3.02 -21.59 4.09
C PHE A 137 1.80 -22.38 3.64
N ILE A 138 1.98 -23.69 3.47
CA ILE A 138 0.90 -24.60 3.09
C ILE A 138 -0.23 -24.58 4.11
N ALA A 139 0.08 -24.58 5.41
CA ALA A 139 -0.95 -24.56 6.45
C ALA A 139 -1.81 -23.29 6.46
N ARG A 140 -1.25 -22.14 6.05
CA ARG A 140 -1.96 -20.85 6.06
C ARG A 140 -2.68 -20.55 4.75
N PHE A 141 -2.05 -20.89 3.63
CA PHE A 141 -2.49 -20.43 2.32
C PHE A 141 -2.93 -21.57 1.39
N GLY A 142 -2.56 -22.81 1.72
CA GLY A 142 -2.83 -24.01 0.92
C GLY A 142 -1.64 -24.45 0.05
N ASP A 143 -1.63 -25.74 -0.30
CA ASP A 143 -0.64 -26.30 -1.24
C ASP A 143 -1.15 -26.23 -2.69
N TRP A 144 -0.94 -25.08 -3.32
CA TRP A 144 -1.46 -24.83 -4.66
C TRP A 144 -0.66 -25.55 -5.76
N GLU A 145 0.63 -25.80 -5.54
CA GLU A 145 1.47 -26.51 -6.49
C GLU A 145 1.06 -27.97 -6.58
N ALA A 146 0.77 -28.61 -5.44
CA ALA A 146 0.22 -29.97 -5.43
C ALA A 146 -1.22 -30.01 -5.97
N ALA A 147 -2.04 -28.98 -5.68
CA ALA A 147 -3.43 -28.94 -6.14
C ALA A 147 -3.58 -28.75 -7.66
N GLY A 148 -2.58 -28.15 -8.33
CA GLY A 148 -2.58 -27.96 -9.79
C GLY A 148 -3.74 -27.12 -10.34
N ASN A 149 -4.39 -26.32 -9.49
CA ASN A 149 -5.62 -25.60 -9.80
C ASN A 149 -5.41 -24.10 -10.08
N LEU A 150 -4.19 -23.59 -9.96
CA LEU A 150 -3.84 -22.21 -10.26
C LEU A 150 -3.20 -22.08 -11.66
N PRO A 151 -3.33 -20.90 -12.31
CA PRO A 151 -2.61 -20.62 -13.54
C PRO A 151 -1.08 -20.80 -13.39
N PRO A 152 -0.36 -21.13 -14.47
CA PRO A 152 1.10 -21.28 -14.44
C PRO A 152 1.80 -20.05 -13.86
N GLY A 153 2.81 -20.26 -13.00
CA GLY A 153 3.57 -19.19 -12.37
C GLY A 153 2.89 -18.55 -11.14
N ALA A 154 1.57 -18.70 -10.96
CA ALA A 154 0.83 -18.01 -9.90
C ALA A 154 1.20 -18.50 -8.49
N ALA A 155 1.41 -19.80 -8.31
CA ALA A 155 1.82 -20.34 -7.02
C ALA A 155 3.24 -19.86 -6.63
N GLN A 156 4.17 -19.84 -7.60
CA GLN A 156 5.53 -19.33 -7.37
C GLN A 156 5.52 -17.82 -7.08
N ALA A 157 4.69 -17.06 -7.81
CA ALA A 157 4.48 -15.64 -7.59
C ALA A 157 3.99 -15.34 -6.17
N ALA A 158 3.02 -16.11 -5.68
CA ALA A 158 2.47 -15.96 -4.34
C ALA A 158 3.47 -16.34 -3.22
N ARG A 159 4.21 -17.45 -3.38
CA ARG A 159 5.31 -17.82 -2.44
C ARG A 159 6.38 -16.72 -2.38
N ALA A 160 6.77 -16.19 -3.53
CA ALA A 160 7.73 -15.11 -3.63
C ALA A 160 7.19 -13.79 -3.04
N GLY A 161 5.90 -13.50 -3.22
CA GLY A 161 5.22 -12.35 -2.64
C GLY A 161 5.33 -12.32 -1.13
N VAL A 162 4.94 -13.41 -0.45
CA VAL A 162 5.03 -13.52 1.02
C VAL A 162 6.48 -13.37 1.50
N SER A 163 7.40 -14.11 0.89
CA SER A 163 8.82 -14.11 1.31
C SER A 163 9.47 -12.74 1.16
N ASN A 164 9.26 -12.08 0.02
CA ASN A 164 9.89 -10.80 -0.28
C ASN A 164 9.20 -9.62 0.43
N LEU A 165 7.88 -9.68 0.70
CA LEU A 165 7.24 -8.69 1.56
C LEU A 165 7.85 -8.72 2.97
N LEU A 166 8.01 -9.91 3.55
CA LEU A 166 8.69 -10.08 4.85
C LEU A 166 10.14 -9.60 4.78
N GLY A 167 10.87 -9.93 3.71
CA GLY A 167 12.24 -9.47 3.48
C GLY A 167 12.36 -7.99 3.13
N GLY A 168 11.24 -7.29 2.91
CA GLY A 168 11.17 -5.85 2.70
C GLY A 168 10.87 -5.05 3.98
N VAL A 169 10.53 -5.72 5.08
CA VAL A 169 10.34 -5.04 6.37
C VAL A 169 11.69 -4.49 6.86
N GLY A 170 11.72 -3.21 7.18
CA GLY A 170 12.91 -2.51 7.63
C GLY A 170 12.64 -1.61 8.84
N TYR A 171 13.71 -0.97 9.31
CA TYR A 171 13.69 -0.03 10.42
C TYR A 171 14.41 1.26 10.01
N TRP A 172 13.76 2.41 10.22
CA TRP A 172 14.29 3.74 9.95
C TRP A 172 14.15 4.61 11.20
N TYR A 173 14.99 5.63 11.33
CA TYR A 173 14.94 6.58 12.42
C TYR A 173 15.27 8.00 11.94
N GLY A 174 14.66 9.00 12.56
CA GLY A 174 14.86 10.43 12.28
C GLY A 174 13.53 11.14 12.01
N ALA A 175 13.57 12.44 11.77
CA ALA A 175 12.41 13.26 11.43
C ALA A 175 12.26 13.43 9.90
N PRO A 176 11.03 13.39 9.34
CA PRO A 176 10.78 13.83 7.97
C PRO A 176 10.88 15.36 7.87
N LEU A 177 11.05 15.90 6.65
CA LEU A 177 10.95 17.34 6.41
C LEU A 177 9.50 17.71 6.07
N VAL A 178 9.00 18.77 6.69
CA VAL A 178 7.60 19.20 6.57
C VAL A 178 7.54 20.68 6.18
N LYS A 179 6.66 21.03 5.25
CA LYS A 179 6.36 22.41 4.86
C LYS A 179 5.29 22.99 5.78
N VAL A 180 5.63 24.00 6.58
CA VAL A 180 4.70 24.65 7.52
C VAL A 180 4.53 26.14 7.18
N PRO A 181 3.32 26.73 7.34
CA PRO A 181 3.13 28.16 7.15
C PRO A 181 3.97 28.98 8.13
N ARG A 182 4.62 30.05 7.64
CA ARG A 182 5.34 31.00 8.50
C ARG A 182 4.35 31.80 9.35
N THR A 183 4.57 31.84 10.66
CA THR A 183 3.76 32.62 11.60
C THR A 183 3.74 34.11 11.19
N GLY A 184 2.54 34.64 10.91
CA GLY A 184 2.32 36.06 10.58
C GLY A 184 2.50 36.45 9.10
N ALA A 185 2.74 35.51 8.19
CA ALA A 185 2.79 35.76 6.75
C ALA A 185 1.47 35.32 6.05
N ALA A 186 1.19 35.87 4.87
CA ALA A 186 0.14 35.32 4.00
C ALA A 186 0.48 33.86 3.62
N ASP A 187 -0.54 33.03 3.37
CA ASP A 187 -0.54 31.57 3.12
C ASP A 187 0.49 30.99 2.12
N LYS A 188 1.41 31.79 1.56
CA LYS A 188 2.36 31.39 0.52
C LYS A 188 3.81 31.26 0.98
N ASP A 189 4.17 31.75 2.17
CA ASP A 189 5.52 31.59 2.71
C ASP A 189 5.59 30.33 3.60
N LEU A 190 5.94 29.19 2.97
CA LEU A 190 6.15 27.92 3.66
C LEU A 190 7.62 27.76 4.09
N LEU A 191 7.84 27.37 5.34
CA LEU A 191 9.16 27.01 5.89
C LEU A 191 9.31 25.50 5.90
N LEU A 192 10.54 25.02 5.67
CA LEU A 192 10.90 23.62 5.86
C LEU A 192 11.35 23.42 7.31
N GLU A 193 10.61 22.59 8.04
CA GLU A 193 10.90 22.27 9.44
C GLU A 193 10.97 20.74 9.62
N PRO A 194 11.77 20.25 10.59
CA PRO A 194 11.71 18.86 11.00
C PRO A 194 10.32 18.52 11.57
N GLY A 195 9.75 17.41 11.10
CA GLY A 195 8.55 16.81 11.67
C GLY A 195 8.83 16.02 12.95
N VAL A 196 7.94 15.08 13.29
CA VAL A 196 8.10 14.21 14.47
C VAL A 196 9.31 13.29 14.28
N GLU A 197 10.31 13.43 15.15
CA GLU A 197 11.44 12.50 15.24
C GLU A 197 10.99 11.21 15.94
N ALA A 198 10.98 10.11 15.20
CA ALA A 198 10.51 8.81 15.68
C ALA A 198 11.14 7.67 14.88
N PRO A 199 11.25 6.46 15.46
CA PRO A 199 11.52 5.27 14.68
C PRO A 199 10.31 4.90 13.80
N LEU A 200 10.58 4.21 12.70
CA LEU A 200 9.57 3.54 11.90
C LEU A 200 10.02 2.12 11.60
N TYR A 201 9.25 1.13 12.05
CA TYR A 201 9.36 -0.25 11.62
C TYR A 201 8.21 -0.55 10.67
N SER A 202 8.50 -0.88 9.41
CA SER A 202 7.48 -0.95 8.35
C SER A 202 7.90 -1.83 7.19
N ALA A 203 6.93 -2.37 6.45
CA ALA A 203 7.18 -2.88 5.11
C ALA A 203 7.41 -1.73 4.12
N VAL A 204 7.94 -2.07 2.94
CA VAL A 204 8.21 -1.12 1.84
C VAL A 204 7.62 -1.61 0.53
N PRO A 205 7.16 -0.72 -0.37
CA PRO A 205 6.58 -1.14 -1.65
C PRO A 205 7.61 -1.85 -2.55
N SER A 206 8.83 -1.33 -2.61
CA SER A 206 9.94 -1.89 -3.38
C SER A 206 11.28 -1.61 -2.72
N ARG A 207 12.09 -2.65 -2.50
CA ARG A 207 13.44 -2.50 -1.93
C ARG A 207 14.41 -1.71 -2.82
N SER A 208 14.17 -1.69 -4.13
CA SER A 208 15.08 -1.04 -5.10
C SER A 208 14.70 0.42 -5.37
N PHE A 209 13.40 0.71 -5.46
CA PHE A 209 12.89 2.03 -5.86
C PHE A 209 12.32 2.82 -4.67
N PHE A 210 11.65 2.13 -3.75
CA PHE A 210 10.89 2.73 -2.66
C PHE A 210 11.26 2.14 -1.29
N PRO A 211 12.54 2.16 -0.85
CA PRO A 211 12.98 1.51 0.40
C PRO A 211 12.64 2.35 1.65
N ARG A 212 11.36 2.70 1.81
CA ARG A 212 10.82 3.55 2.88
C ARG A 212 9.31 3.31 3.05
N GLY A 213 8.74 3.79 4.16
CA GLY A 213 7.32 3.64 4.45
C GLY A 213 6.43 4.57 3.63
N PHE A 214 5.35 4.01 3.07
CA PHE A 214 4.27 4.75 2.42
C PHE A 214 2.94 4.42 3.11
N LEU A 215 2.22 5.45 3.56
CA LEU A 215 1.10 5.30 4.50
C LEU A 215 -0.04 4.45 3.93
N TRP A 216 -0.41 4.69 2.68
CA TRP A 216 -1.54 3.98 2.07
C TRP A 216 -1.16 2.57 1.58
N ASP A 217 0.09 2.36 1.15
CA ASP A 217 0.61 1.03 0.82
C ASP A 217 0.57 0.10 2.04
N GLU A 218 0.87 0.64 3.23
CA GLU A 218 1.05 -0.17 4.42
C GLU A 218 -0.21 -0.94 4.81
N GLY A 219 -1.41 -0.37 4.67
CA GLY A 219 -2.64 -1.12 4.93
C GLY A 219 -2.76 -2.36 4.05
N PHE A 220 -2.35 -2.28 2.79
CA PHE A 220 -2.30 -3.44 1.89
C PHE A 220 -1.21 -4.44 2.29
N HIS A 221 -0.03 -3.97 2.74
CA HIS A 221 1.00 -4.86 3.30
C HIS A 221 0.46 -5.65 4.50
N GLN A 222 -0.27 -4.97 5.39
CA GLN A 222 -0.76 -5.54 6.64
C GLN A 222 -1.90 -6.55 6.45
N LEU A 223 -2.69 -6.45 5.37
CA LEU A 223 -3.66 -7.49 5.00
C LEU A 223 -3.00 -8.87 4.84
N LEU A 224 -1.76 -8.92 4.34
CA LEU A 224 -0.99 -10.16 4.20
C LEU A 224 -0.11 -10.46 5.41
N LEU A 225 0.65 -9.47 5.91
CA LEU A 225 1.60 -9.65 7.01
C LEU A 225 0.91 -10.15 8.27
N ARG A 226 -0.28 -9.63 8.61
CA ARG A 226 -1.03 -10.06 9.78
C ARG A 226 -1.42 -11.54 9.71
N ARG A 227 -1.73 -12.05 8.52
CA ARG A 227 -2.06 -13.48 8.33
C ARG A 227 -0.86 -14.39 8.63
N TRP A 228 0.35 -13.87 8.44
CA TRP A 228 1.60 -14.58 8.70
C TRP A 228 2.12 -14.38 10.14
N ARG A 229 2.24 -13.12 10.58
CA ARG A 229 2.84 -12.67 11.84
C ARG A 229 2.00 -11.55 12.48
N PRO A 230 0.92 -11.89 13.22
CA PRO A 230 0.05 -10.91 13.88
C PRO A 230 0.80 -9.93 14.80
N GLN A 231 1.80 -10.42 15.56
CA GLN A 231 2.61 -9.58 16.43
C GLN A 231 3.39 -8.52 15.65
N GLN A 232 4.10 -8.93 14.59
CA GLN A 232 4.85 -8.00 13.74
C GLN A 232 3.92 -6.95 13.11
N SER A 233 2.69 -7.35 12.76
CA SER A 233 1.68 -6.41 12.26
C SER A 233 1.29 -5.36 13.31
N ARG A 234 1.05 -5.75 14.56
CA ARG A 234 0.80 -4.80 15.67
C ARG A 234 1.98 -3.86 15.89
N ASP A 235 3.21 -4.38 15.85
CA ASP A 235 4.42 -3.56 16.01
C ASP A 235 4.54 -2.50 14.90
N VAL A 236 4.28 -2.87 13.64
CA VAL A 236 4.29 -1.94 12.51
C VAL A 236 3.20 -0.87 12.66
N LEU A 237 1.97 -1.27 12.97
CA LEU A 237 0.87 -0.32 13.17
C LEU A 237 1.15 0.66 14.30
N ALA A 238 1.75 0.19 15.41
CA ALA A 238 2.17 1.04 16.51
C ALA A 238 3.22 2.08 16.06
N HIS A 239 4.24 1.66 15.32
CA HIS A 239 5.27 2.58 14.81
C HIS A 239 4.70 3.64 13.87
N TRP A 240 3.75 3.28 12.99
CA TRP A 240 3.06 4.26 12.16
C TRP A 240 2.33 5.31 13.02
N LEU A 241 1.60 4.88 14.04
CA LEU A 241 0.90 5.79 14.95
C LEU A 241 1.85 6.66 15.77
N ASP A 242 3.07 6.20 16.04
CA ASP A 242 4.11 7.02 16.71
C ASP A 242 4.70 8.11 15.81
N THR A 243 4.54 8.02 14.48
CA THR A 243 4.94 9.09 13.54
C THR A 243 3.97 10.28 13.51
N GLN A 244 2.83 10.16 14.17
CA GLN A 244 1.73 11.11 14.12
C GLN A 244 2.09 12.46 14.76
N ALA A 245 1.77 13.54 14.06
CA ALA A 245 1.84 14.91 14.58
C ALA A 245 0.76 15.18 15.63
N ALA A 246 0.91 16.25 16.41
CA ALA A 246 0.04 16.55 17.54
C ALA A 246 -1.44 16.78 17.14
N ASP A 247 -1.70 17.21 15.92
CA ASP A 247 -3.04 17.44 15.37
C ASP A 247 -3.70 16.16 14.81
N GLY A 248 -2.93 15.07 14.66
CA GLY A 248 -3.40 13.80 14.12
C GLY A 248 -2.88 13.47 12.72
N TRP A 249 -2.18 14.39 12.04
CA TRP A 249 -1.62 14.17 10.71
C TRP A 249 -0.47 13.14 10.73
N MET A 250 -0.33 12.38 9.64
CA MET A 250 0.83 11.54 9.36
C MET A 250 1.31 11.80 7.94
N ALA A 251 2.62 11.96 7.79
CA ALA A 251 3.23 12.08 6.47
C ALA A 251 2.92 10.84 5.62
N ARG A 252 2.49 11.08 4.37
CA ARG A 252 2.21 10.02 3.41
C ARG A 252 3.43 9.18 3.08
N GLU A 253 4.60 9.81 3.06
CA GLU A 253 5.86 9.20 2.69
C GLU A 253 6.89 9.49 3.79
N GLN A 254 7.40 8.43 4.42
CA GLN A 254 8.22 8.51 5.63
C GLN A 254 9.70 8.51 5.26
N ILE A 255 10.21 9.66 4.85
CA ILE A 255 11.62 9.87 4.48
C ILE A 255 12.41 10.18 5.76
N ARG A 256 12.88 9.12 6.44
CA ARG A 256 13.54 9.22 7.75
C ARG A 256 15.01 8.85 7.67
N GLY A 257 15.86 9.81 8.00
CA GLY A 257 17.32 9.62 7.98
C GLY A 257 17.96 9.85 6.60
N ARG A 258 19.29 9.96 6.60
CA ARG A 258 20.07 10.34 5.40
C ARG A 258 20.01 9.29 4.29
N GLU A 259 19.97 8.01 4.64
CA GLU A 259 19.90 6.92 3.66
C GLU A 259 18.58 6.94 2.86
N ALA A 260 17.45 7.20 3.54
CA ALA A 260 16.16 7.36 2.89
C ALA A 260 16.15 8.61 2.00
N HIS A 261 16.66 9.73 2.50
CA HIS A 261 16.74 10.99 1.74
C HIS A 261 17.58 10.84 0.46
N ALA A 262 18.68 10.09 0.49
CA ALA A 262 19.54 9.87 -0.68
C ALA A 262 18.86 9.09 -1.82
N ARG A 263 17.67 8.52 -1.58
CA ARG A 263 16.87 7.76 -2.55
C ARG A 263 15.67 8.55 -3.09
N VAL A 264 15.52 9.82 -2.74
CA VAL A 264 14.38 10.65 -3.12
C VAL A 264 14.89 11.95 -3.74
N PRO A 265 14.42 12.34 -4.95
CA PRO A 265 14.69 13.66 -5.51
C PRO A 265 14.22 14.77 -4.57
N ASP A 266 14.99 15.85 -4.47
CA ASP A 266 14.78 16.92 -3.48
C ASP A 266 13.38 17.55 -3.56
N GLU A 267 12.75 17.60 -4.75
CA GLU A 267 11.39 18.13 -4.90
C GLU A 267 10.31 17.33 -4.16
N PHE A 268 10.53 16.03 -3.92
CA PHE A 268 9.56 15.12 -3.28
C PHE A 268 9.83 14.91 -1.79
N VAL A 269 10.97 15.40 -1.28
CA VAL A 269 11.32 15.23 0.14
C VAL A 269 10.34 15.95 1.06
N PRO A 270 9.97 17.22 0.82
CA PRO A 270 9.10 17.95 1.74
C PRO A 270 7.66 17.43 1.76
N GLN A 271 7.18 17.09 2.95
CA GLN A 271 5.81 16.64 3.20
C GLN A 271 4.90 17.83 3.50
N LEU A 272 3.63 17.74 3.07
CA LEU A 272 2.63 18.80 3.25
C LEU A 272 1.60 18.37 4.32
N PRO A 273 1.42 19.12 5.43
CA PRO A 273 0.49 18.79 6.51
C PRO A 273 -0.99 18.73 6.14
N ASP A 274 -1.40 19.31 5.02
CA ASP A 274 -2.77 19.23 4.49
C ASP A 274 -2.94 18.09 3.47
N ALA A 275 -1.83 17.52 2.99
CA ALA A 275 -1.81 16.37 2.11
C ALA A 275 -2.11 15.09 2.91
N ALA A 276 -3.30 14.54 2.67
CA ALA A 276 -3.71 13.27 3.20
C ALA A 276 -3.33 12.09 2.28
N ASN A 277 -3.66 10.88 2.72
CA ASN A 277 -3.67 9.69 1.87
C ASN A 277 -4.80 8.72 2.29
N PRO A 278 -5.22 7.78 1.42
CA PRO A 278 -6.19 6.75 1.79
C PRO A 278 -5.81 6.06 3.10
N PRO A 279 -6.73 5.97 4.08
CA PRO A 279 -6.39 5.53 5.42
C PRO A 279 -6.51 4.00 5.52
N THR A 280 -5.78 3.30 4.66
CA THR A 280 -5.89 1.85 4.43
C THR A 280 -5.60 1.01 5.68
N LEU A 281 -4.88 1.54 6.67
CA LEU A 281 -4.69 0.90 7.97
C LEU A 281 -6.02 0.56 8.66
N PHE A 282 -7.10 1.33 8.43
CA PHE A 282 -8.42 1.02 8.97
C PHE A 282 -9.02 -0.27 8.44
N LEU A 283 -8.57 -0.80 7.29
CA LEU A 283 -8.99 -2.11 6.81
C LEU A 283 -8.61 -3.22 7.80
N VAL A 284 -7.38 -3.15 8.32
CA VAL A 284 -6.84 -4.14 9.27
C VAL A 284 -7.37 -3.90 10.68
N LEU A 285 -7.52 -2.64 11.08
CA LEU A 285 -8.11 -2.30 12.39
C LEU A 285 -9.57 -2.75 12.50
N GLN A 286 -10.34 -2.64 11.40
CA GLN A 286 -11.70 -3.16 11.35
C GLN A 286 -11.72 -4.69 11.48
N ASP A 287 -10.79 -5.39 10.83
CA ASP A 287 -10.67 -6.84 10.95
C ASP A 287 -10.34 -7.29 12.39
N MET A 288 -9.39 -6.61 13.05
CA MET A 288 -9.09 -6.84 14.47
C MET A 288 -10.34 -6.65 15.36
N ALA A 289 -11.08 -5.56 15.17
CA ALA A 289 -12.28 -5.28 15.94
C ALA A 289 -13.36 -6.36 15.76
N ARG A 290 -13.58 -6.79 14.50
CA ARG A 290 -14.53 -7.87 14.20
C ARG A 290 -14.13 -9.19 14.86
N GLY A 291 -12.84 -9.57 14.84
CA GLY A 291 -12.38 -10.77 15.53
C GLY A 291 -12.67 -10.75 17.04
N LEU A 292 -12.55 -9.58 17.66
CA LEU A 292 -12.91 -9.38 19.07
C LEU A 292 -14.42 -9.46 19.34
N GLU A 293 -15.26 -9.15 18.36
CA GLU A 293 -16.73 -9.26 18.44
C GLU A 293 -17.20 -10.70 18.23
N GLU A 294 -16.69 -11.38 17.20
CA GLU A 294 -17.03 -12.77 16.88
C GLU A 294 -16.64 -13.74 18.01
N ALA A 295 -15.57 -13.45 18.73
CA ALA A 295 -15.13 -14.25 19.88
C ALA A 295 -15.94 -13.99 21.17
N GLN A 296 -16.88 -13.03 21.18
CA GLN A 296 -17.74 -12.78 22.35
C GLN A 296 -18.74 -13.93 22.53
N GLY A 297 -18.31 -14.98 23.22
CA GLY A 297 -19.08 -16.21 23.44
C GLY A 297 -18.32 -17.50 23.10
N ALA A 298 -17.09 -17.40 22.60
CA ALA A 298 -16.22 -18.56 22.42
C ALA A 298 -15.63 -19.01 23.76
N ASP A 299 -15.53 -20.33 23.97
CA ASP A 299 -14.91 -20.92 25.16
C ASP A 299 -13.38 -20.91 25.04
N GLY A 300 -12.71 -20.27 26.01
CA GLY A 300 -11.26 -20.29 26.17
C GLY A 300 -10.55 -18.97 25.81
N PRO A 301 -9.39 -18.68 26.42
CA PRO A 301 -8.63 -17.48 26.11
C PRO A 301 -7.85 -17.63 24.78
N ASP A 302 -8.20 -16.82 23.78
CA ASP A 302 -7.36 -16.61 22.61
C ASP A 302 -6.34 -15.50 22.91
N VAL A 303 -5.06 -15.89 22.95
CA VAL A 303 -3.94 -14.98 23.26
C VAL A 303 -3.81 -13.89 22.20
N GLU A 304 -4.02 -14.19 20.92
CA GLU A 304 -3.90 -13.21 19.85
C GLU A 304 -5.00 -12.16 19.93
N LEU A 305 -6.24 -12.58 20.24
CA LEU A 305 -7.33 -11.64 20.48
C LEU A 305 -7.10 -10.78 21.72
N ALA A 306 -6.53 -11.34 22.80
CA ALA A 306 -6.17 -10.55 23.97
C ALA A 306 -5.13 -9.46 23.63
N LEU A 307 -4.13 -9.80 22.82
CA LEU A 307 -3.10 -8.86 22.35
C LEU A 307 -3.67 -7.81 21.39
N ASP A 308 -4.59 -8.18 20.50
CA ASP A 308 -5.28 -7.22 19.63
C ASP A 308 -6.12 -6.25 20.46
N ARG A 309 -6.81 -6.72 21.50
CA ARG A 309 -7.56 -5.86 22.43
C ARG A 309 -6.63 -4.88 23.16
N GLU A 310 -5.49 -5.34 23.65
CA GLU A 310 -4.50 -4.48 24.32
C GLU A 310 -3.97 -3.41 23.36
N PHE A 311 -3.58 -3.82 22.15
CA PHE A 311 -3.13 -2.91 21.10
C PHE A 311 -4.19 -1.87 20.73
N LEU A 312 -5.42 -2.30 20.41
CA LEU A 312 -6.51 -1.38 20.03
C LEU A 312 -6.86 -0.39 21.14
N SER A 313 -6.84 -0.84 22.39
CA SER A 313 -7.04 0.02 23.57
C SER A 313 -5.97 1.11 23.66
N ALA A 314 -4.69 0.73 23.50
CA ALA A 314 -3.57 1.67 23.51
C ALA A 314 -3.58 2.62 22.30
N ALA A 315 -3.96 2.12 21.12
CA ALA A 315 -4.00 2.88 19.88
C ALA A 315 -5.17 3.87 19.80
N TRP A 316 -6.26 3.63 20.55
CA TRP A 316 -7.53 4.37 20.45
C TRP A 316 -7.38 5.91 20.40
N PRO A 317 -6.58 6.56 21.27
CA PRO A 317 -6.44 8.02 21.23
C PRO A 317 -5.82 8.53 19.92
N ARG A 318 -4.79 7.84 19.42
CA ARG A 318 -4.08 8.19 18.17
C ARG A 318 -4.94 7.94 16.94
N LEU A 319 -5.70 6.84 16.92
CA LEU A 319 -6.67 6.54 15.86
C LEU A 319 -7.79 7.59 15.80
N THR A 320 -8.28 8.00 16.97
CA THR A 320 -9.28 9.07 17.10
C THR A 320 -8.73 10.40 16.58
N ALA A 321 -7.50 10.77 16.95
CA ALA A 321 -6.86 11.99 16.46
C ALA A 321 -6.69 11.96 14.94
N TRP A 322 -6.24 10.83 14.39
CA TRP A 322 -6.03 10.68 12.95
C TRP A 322 -7.33 10.86 12.16
N TYR A 323 -8.40 10.18 12.58
CA TYR A 323 -9.70 10.32 11.92
C TYR A 323 -10.26 11.72 12.03
N ARG A 324 -10.16 12.37 13.20
CA ARG A 324 -10.66 13.74 13.38
C ARG A 324 -9.92 14.72 12.47
N TRP A 325 -8.60 14.62 12.40
CA TRP A 325 -7.80 15.41 11.47
C TRP A 325 -8.25 15.16 10.02
N PHE A 326 -8.35 13.90 9.62
CA PHE A 326 -8.65 13.53 8.23
C PHE A 326 -10.07 13.96 7.82
N ASN A 327 -11.06 13.74 8.70
CA ASN A 327 -12.44 14.16 8.50
C ASN A 327 -12.57 15.69 8.39
N ALA A 328 -11.84 16.43 9.22
CA ALA A 328 -11.90 17.89 9.21
C ALA A 328 -11.14 18.51 8.02
N SER A 329 -9.91 18.06 7.75
CA SER A 329 -9.03 18.66 6.75
C SER A 329 -9.54 18.43 5.31
N GLN A 330 -10.21 17.29 5.06
CA GLN A 330 -10.67 16.91 3.73
C GLN A 330 -12.18 17.12 3.48
N ALA A 331 -12.89 17.78 4.42
CA ALA A 331 -14.31 18.07 4.26
C ALA A 331 -14.60 18.85 2.96
N GLY A 332 -15.64 18.46 2.23
CA GLY A 332 -16.15 19.18 1.07
C GLY A 332 -17.10 20.32 1.49
N GLU A 333 -17.56 21.10 0.52
CA GLU A 333 -18.50 22.22 0.79
C GLU A 333 -19.88 21.73 1.22
N LEU A 334 -20.34 20.60 0.67
CA LEU A 334 -21.61 20.02 1.07
C LEU A 334 -21.42 19.12 2.30
N PRO A 335 -22.36 19.13 3.25
CA PRO A 335 -22.39 18.17 4.34
C PRO A 335 -22.28 16.72 3.81
N GLY A 336 -21.38 15.92 4.38
CA GLY A 336 -21.18 14.51 4.00
C GLY A 336 -20.41 14.28 2.70
N SER A 337 -19.97 15.36 2.04
CA SER A 337 -19.05 15.32 0.90
C SER A 337 -17.61 15.56 1.34
N PHE A 338 -16.65 15.09 0.53
CA PHE A 338 -15.22 15.24 0.79
C PHE A 338 -14.48 15.57 -0.50
N ARG A 339 -13.34 16.25 -0.34
CA ARG A 339 -12.47 16.65 -1.45
C ARG A 339 -11.01 16.59 -1.04
N TRP A 340 -10.25 15.80 -1.79
CA TRP A 340 -8.80 15.72 -1.72
C TRP A 340 -8.16 17.11 -1.85
N ARG A 341 -7.26 17.45 -0.94
CA ARG A 341 -6.43 18.67 -1.01
C ARG A 341 -5.20 18.46 -1.90
N GLY A 342 -4.57 19.55 -2.33
CA GLY A 342 -3.31 19.49 -3.07
C GLY A 342 -3.41 19.35 -4.61
N ARG A 343 -4.60 19.37 -5.21
CA ARG A 343 -4.73 19.52 -6.68
C ARG A 343 -4.37 20.94 -7.10
N ASP A 344 -3.56 21.07 -8.16
CA ASP A 344 -3.14 22.38 -8.68
C ASP A 344 -4.05 22.86 -9.82
N ALA A 345 -4.88 23.86 -9.54
CA ALA A 345 -5.74 24.49 -10.53
C ALA A 345 -4.97 25.31 -11.60
N ARG A 346 -3.67 25.56 -11.40
CA ARG A 346 -2.80 26.35 -12.30
C ARG A 346 -1.87 25.49 -13.15
N ALA A 347 -1.94 24.17 -13.06
CA ALA A 347 -1.09 23.24 -13.78
C ALA A 347 -1.41 23.20 -15.29
N ALA A 348 -1.16 24.30 -15.99
CA ALA A 348 -1.47 24.49 -17.41
C ALA A 348 -0.60 23.62 -18.35
N TRP A 349 0.37 22.88 -17.82
CA TRP A 349 1.17 21.90 -18.56
C TRP A 349 0.64 20.47 -18.44
N GLU A 350 -0.32 20.21 -17.53
CA GLU A 350 -0.94 18.91 -17.34
C GLU A 350 -2.25 18.81 -18.13
N LEU A 351 -2.46 17.71 -18.86
CA LEU A 351 -3.72 17.45 -19.55
C LEU A 351 -4.90 17.38 -18.57
N ASN A 352 -4.68 16.80 -17.40
CA ASN A 352 -5.61 16.79 -16.28
C ASN A 352 -4.81 16.93 -14.96
N PRO A 353 -5.13 17.91 -14.10
CA PRO A 353 -4.35 18.13 -12.87
C PRO A 353 -4.31 16.90 -11.97
N LYS A 354 -3.11 16.48 -11.55
CA LYS A 354 -2.91 15.29 -10.69
C LYS A 354 -3.59 15.41 -9.33
N THR A 355 -3.84 14.27 -8.69
CA THR A 355 -4.36 14.14 -7.32
C THR A 355 -3.48 13.20 -6.49
N LEU A 356 -2.24 13.60 -6.21
CA LEU A 356 -1.24 12.76 -5.52
C LEU A 356 -1.71 12.23 -4.15
N THR A 357 -2.53 13.02 -3.45
CA THR A 357 -3.08 12.65 -2.13
C THR A 357 -4.08 11.51 -2.19
N SER A 358 -4.66 11.18 -3.34
CA SER A 358 -5.55 10.02 -3.43
C SER A 358 -4.81 8.70 -3.58
N GLY A 359 -3.50 8.73 -3.88
CA GLY A 359 -2.72 7.54 -4.26
C GLY A 359 -3.01 7.05 -5.69
N LEU A 360 -3.86 7.77 -6.44
CA LEU A 360 -4.21 7.50 -7.84
C LEU A 360 -3.83 8.72 -8.69
N ASP A 361 -2.53 8.99 -8.76
CA ASP A 361 -1.93 10.28 -9.11
C ASP A 361 -2.51 10.95 -10.36
N ASP A 362 -2.53 10.26 -11.50
CA ASP A 362 -3.02 10.77 -12.79
C ASP A 362 -4.42 10.24 -13.15
N TYR A 363 -5.13 9.60 -12.21
CA TYR A 363 -6.51 9.16 -12.46
C TYR A 363 -7.36 10.39 -12.81
N PRO A 364 -8.06 10.39 -13.95
CA PRO A 364 -8.79 11.56 -14.39
C PRO A 364 -9.86 12.06 -13.41
N ARG A 365 -9.77 13.32 -13.01
CA ARG A 365 -10.79 14.03 -12.22
C ARG A 365 -11.32 15.25 -12.97
N ALA A 366 -12.09 16.11 -12.30
CA ALA A 366 -12.54 17.37 -12.89
C ALA A 366 -11.36 18.14 -13.50
N SER A 367 -11.51 18.64 -14.73
CA SER A 367 -10.40 19.22 -15.49
C SER A 367 -10.00 20.60 -14.99
N HIS A 368 -10.91 21.28 -14.30
CA HIS A 368 -10.68 22.57 -13.69
C HIS A 368 -10.91 22.44 -12.18
N PRO A 369 -9.87 22.11 -11.39
CA PRO A 369 -9.99 21.93 -9.95
C PRO A 369 -10.57 23.17 -9.27
N ASP A 370 -11.51 22.97 -8.36
CA ASP A 370 -12.09 24.04 -7.56
C ASP A 370 -12.60 23.51 -6.21
N SER A 371 -13.20 24.38 -5.40
CA SER A 371 -13.66 24.02 -4.07
C SER A 371 -14.91 23.14 -4.06
N HIS A 372 -15.68 23.10 -5.16
CA HIS A 372 -16.95 22.40 -5.30
C HIS A 372 -16.79 20.92 -5.70
N GLU A 373 -15.56 20.47 -5.97
CA GLU A 373 -15.33 19.07 -6.32
C GLU A 373 -15.78 18.12 -5.20
N ARG A 374 -16.32 16.95 -5.60
CA ARG A 374 -16.69 15.88 -4.69
C ARG A 374 -16.03 14.59 -5.16
N HIS A 375 -15.20 14.01 -4.31
CA HIS A 375 -14.43 12.81 -4.63
C HIS A 375 -15.05 11.57 -3.99
N VAL A 376 -15.58 10.65 -4.82
CA VAL A 376 -16.33 9.48 -4.35
C VAL A 376 -15.45 8.50 -3.59
N ASP A 377 -14.23 8.28 -4.07
CA ASP A 377 -13.23 7.41 -3.43
C ASP A 377 -12.91 7.88 -2.01
N LEU A 378 -12.69 9.18 -1.83
CA LEU A 378 -12.45 9.77 -0.52
C LEU A 378 -13.65 9.61 0.42
N ARG A 379 -14.88 9.88 -0.06
CA ARG A 379 -16.09 9.65 0.76
C ARG A 379 -16.18 8.19 1.21
N CYS A 380 -15.87 7.24 0.33
CA CYS A 380 -15.87 5.82 0.67
C CYS A 380 -14.80 5.46 1.71
N TRP A 381 -13.59 6.04 1.60
CA TRP A 381 -12.55 5.88 2.62
C TRP A 381 -12.97 6.44 3.99
N MET A 382 -13.65 7.58 4.00
CA MET A 382 -14.20 8.15 5.23
C MET A 382 -15.26 7.24 5.86
N ALA A 383 -16.11 6.60 5.04
CA ALA A 383 -17.09 5.62 5.51
C ALA A 383 -16.41 4.41 6.16
N VAL A 384 -15.34 3.88 5.54
CA VAL A 384 -14.56 2.77 6.11
C VAL A 384 -13.90 3.17 7.42
N ALA A 385 -13.24 4.32 7.48
CA ALA A 385 -12.56 4.79 8.69
C ALA A 385 -13.54 5.04 9.86
N ALA A 386 -14.69 5.66 9.57
CA ALA A 386 -15.73 5.90 10.57
C ALA A 386 -16.31 4.59 11.12
N ARG A 387 -16.62 3.63 10.22
CA ARG A 387 -17.11 2.29 10.58
C ARG A 387 -16.07 1.53 11.41
N ALA A 388 -14.80 1.57 11.00
CA ALA A 388 -13.72 0.92 11.71
C ALA A 388 -13.57 1.45 13.14
N LEU A 389 -13.62 2.78 13.34
CA LEU A 389 -13.56 3.37 14.68
C LEU A 389 -14.79 3.02 15.54
N ALA A 390 -15.98 3.02 14.95
CA ALA A 390 -17.18 2.58 15.65
C ALA A 390 -17.03 1.13 16.14
N SER A 391 -16.63 0.20 15.25
CA SER A 391 -16.40 -1.21 15.60
C SER A 391 -15.27 -1.39 16.61
N VAL A 392 -14.14 -0.69 16.47
CA VAL A 392 -13.04 -0.76 17.44
C VAL A 392 -13.55 -0.37 18.82
N GLY A 393 -14.22 0.77 18.96
CA GLY A 393 -14.67 1.20 20.28
C GLY A 393 -15.81 0.33 20.84
N GLU A 394 -16.66 -0.25 19.99
CA GLU A 394 -17.67 -1.25 20.40
C GLU A 394 -17.01 -2.53 20.93
N SER A 395 -16.05 -3.06 20.20
CA SER A 395 -15.27 -4.23 20.61
C SER A 395 -14.52 -4.02 21.94
N LEU A 396 -14.09 -2.77 22.21
CA LEU A 396 -13.44 -2.33 23.45
C LEU A 396 -14.43 -1.95 24.56
N ARG A 397 -15.73 -1.92 24.28
CA ARG A 397 -16.79 -1.46 25.21
C ARG A 397 -16.52 -0.04 25.72
N ALA A 398 -16.03 0.84 24.84
CA ALA A 398 -15.78 2.23 25.16
C ALA A 398 -17.07 2.95 25.60
N PRO A 399 -17.00 3.99 26.47
CA PRO A 399 -18.15 4.76 26.88
C PRO A 399 -18.94 5.33 25.68
N ALA A 400 -20.26 5.25 25.74
CA ALA A 400 -21.14 5.69 24.65
C ALA A 400 -20.86 7.14 24.20
N ALA A 401 -20.54 8.04 25.13
CA ALA A 401 -20.21 9.43 24.83
C ALA A 401 -18.94 9.59 23.95
N LEU A 402 -17.96 8.68 24.08
CA LEU A 402 -16.76 8.69 23.23
C LEU A 402 -17.02 8.04 21.86
N LEU A 403 -17.97 7.10 21.80
CA LEU A 403 -18.33 6.36 20.59
C LEU A 403 -19.29 7.10 19.66
N GLU A 404 -20.20 7.88 20.24
CA GLU A 404 -21.33 8.44 19.49
C GLU A 404 -20.93 9.30 18.28
N PRO A 405 -19.87 10.13 18.32
CA PRO A 405 -19.41 10.84 17.13
C PRO A 405 -19.09 9.90 15.96
N PHE A 406 -18.36 8.82 16.21
CA PHE A 406 -17.98 7.86 15.17
C PHE A 406 -19.16 7.02 14.69
N ARG A 407 -20.08 6.64 15.59
CA ARG A 407 -21.33 5.97 15.21
C ARG A 407 -22.20 6.84 14.32
N ARG A 408 -22.34 8.12 14.66
CA ARG A 408 -23.08 9.08 13.85
C ARG A 408 -22.45 9.24 12.47
N ASP A 409 -21.14 9.40 12.42
CA ASP A 409 -20.42 9.58 11.16
C ASP A 409 -20.48 8.28 10.31
N ALA A 410 -20.37 7.10 10.94
CA ALA A 410 -20.54 5.81 10.26
C ALA A 410 -21.95 5.61 9.71
N ARG A 411 -23.01 5.95 10.47
CA ARG A 411 -24.40 5.90 9.99
C ARG A 411 -24.63 6.83 8.81
N ARG A 412 -24.13 8.06 8.91
CA ARG A 412 -24.24 9.06 7.84
C ARG A 412 -23.51 8.63 6.58
N LEU A 413 -22.25 8.25 6.69
CA LEU A 413 -21.42 7.91 5.53
C LEU A 413 -21.81 6.56 4.89
N GLY A 414 -22.40 5.67 5.68
CA GLY A 414 -23.04 4.45 5.23
C GLY A 414 -24.47 4.63 4.70
N ASP A 415 -25.03 5.85 4.76
CA ASP A 415 -26.36 6.13 4.22
C ASP A 415 -26.35 6.03 2.69
N TRP A 416 -27.19 5.12 2.19
CA TRP A 416 -27.27 4.77 0.77
C TRP A 416 -27.85 5.90 -0.08
N GLU A 417 -28.85 6.62 0.43
CA GLU A 417 -29.48 7.72 -0.27
C GLU A 417 -28.54 8.92 -0.40
N GLU A 418 -27.79 9.26 0.66
CA GLU A 418 -26.81 10.34 0.63
C GLU A 418 -25.63 10.00 -0.31
N LEU A 419 -25.17 8.74 -0.35
CA LEU A 419 -24.15 8.31 -1.30
C LEU A 419 -24.63 8.48 -2.75
N GLN A 420 -25.83 8.00 -3.07
CA GLN A 420 -26.40 8.14 -4.41
C GLN A 420 -26.59 9.61 -4.80
N ARG A 421 -27.18 10.41 -3.91
CA ARG A 421 -27.43 11.84 -4.16
C ARG A 421 -26.14 12.61 -4.48
N LEU A 422 -25.04 12.25 -3.83
CA LEU A 422 -23.77 12.97 -3.99
C LEU A 422 -22.93 12.49 -5.18
N HIS A 423 -23.03 11.20 -5.54
CA HIS A 423 -22.05 10.53 -6.39
C HIS A 423 -22.60 9.56 -7.45
N TYR A 424 -23.90 9.27 -7.48
CA TYR A 424 -24.46 8.34 -8.46
C TYR A 424 -25.07 9.08 -9.64
N ASP A 425 -24.50 8.85 -10.82
CA ASP A 425 -25.05 9.28 -12.10
C ASP A 425 -26.03 8.21 -12.58
N ALA A 426 -27.32 8.48 -12.41
CA ALA A 426 -28.40 7.55 -12.74
C ALA A 426 -28.55 7.32 -14.25
N GLU A 427 -28.17 8.28 -15.08
CA GLU A 427 -28.25 8.15 -16.54
C GLU A 427 -27.16 7.20 -17.05
N ALA A 428 -25.94 7.35 -16.54
CA ALA A 428 -24.84 6.46 -16.89
C ALA A 428 -24.80 5.18 -16.03
N GLU A 429 -25.68 5.06 -15.03
CA GLU A 429 -25.76 3.99 -14.02
C GLU A 429 -24.45 3.71 -13.27
N ARG A 430 -23.70 4.76 -12.91
CA ARG A 430 -22.37 4.59 -12.29
C ARG A 430 -22.01 5.68 -11.29
N PHE A 431 -21.10 5.34 -10.39
CA PHE A 431 -20.55 6.31 -9.45
C PHE A 431 -19.46 7.16 -10.10
N ARG A 432 -19.49 8.47 -9.83
CA ARG A 432 -18.59 9.45 -10.40
C ARG A 432 -18.20 10.53 -9.39
N ASP A 433 -17.04 11.12 -9.64
CA ASP A 433 -16.71 12.41 -9.08
C ASP A 433 -17.62 13.49 -9.69
N TRP A 434 -17.81 14.58 -8.95
CA TRP A 434 -18.48 15.78 -9.42
C TRP A 434 -17.51 16.96 -9.40
N GLY A 435 -17.54 17.81 -10.40
CA GLY A 435 -16.73 19.03 -10.40
C GLY A 435 -16.83 19.80 -11.72
N ARG A 436 -16.05 20.88 -11.84
CA ARG A 436 -16.01 21.70 -13.05
C ARG A 436 -15.15 21.05 -14.12
N HIS A 437 -15.78 20.59 -15.19
CA HIS A 437 -15.15 19.71 -16.17
C HIS A 437 -15.55 20.05 -17.62
N THR A 438 -14.66 19.70 -18.55
CA THR A 438 -14.87 19.67 -20.01
C THR A 438 -13.98 18.58 -20.58
N GLU A 439 -14.48 17.87 -21.60
CA GLU A 439 -13.74 16.85 -22.36
C GLU A 439 -12.88 17.47 -23.49
N ASP A 440 -13.06 18.76 -23.79
CA ASP A 440 -12.36 19.48 -24.86
C ASP A 440 -10.94 19.92 -24.45
N LEU A 441 -10.11 18.93 -24.12
CA LEU A 441 -8.73 19.13 -23.68
C LEU A 441 -7.73 18.51 -24.67
N ALA A 442 -6.60 19.20 -24.86
CA ALA A 442 -5.52 18.71 -25.71
C ALA A 442 -4.15 19.13 -25.17
N LEU A 443 -3.17 18.24 -25.31
CA LEU A 443 -1.75 18.60 -25.18
C LEU A 443 -1.26 19.12 -26.52
N LEU A 444 -0.88 20.40 -26.56
CA LEU A 444 -0.43 21.08 -27.78
C LEU A 444 1.07 21.30 -27.77
N ARG A 445 1.75 20.90 -28.85
CA ARG A 445 3.18 21.14 -29.04
C ARG A 445 3.35 22.50 -29.70
N ARG A 446 4.11 23.41 -29.06
CA ARG A 446 4.60 24.60 -29.76
C ARG A 446 5.88 24.26 -30.49
N VAL A 447 5.93 24.58 -31.78
CA VAL A 447 7.13 24.53 -32.60
C VAL A 447 7.48 25.97 -32.96
N ASP A 448 8.64 26.44 -32.52
CA ASP A 448 9.04 27.84 -32.73
C ASP A 448 8.98 28.23 -34.21
N GLY A 449 8.30 29.35 -34.46
CA GLY A 449 8.23 30.02 -35.77
C GLY A 449 7.30 29.39 -36.82
N ARG A 450 6.66 28.23 -36.59
CA ARG A 450 5.81 27.56 -37.62
C ARG A 450 4.45 27.03 -37.15
N GLY A 451 3.89 27.60 -36.08
CA GLY A 451 2.53 27.31 -35.63
C GLY A 451 2.44 26.18 -34.60
N VAL A 452 1.24 26.02 -34.03
CA VAL A 452 0.93 25.03 -32.98
C VAL A 452 0.45 23.75 -33.64
N GLU A 453 1.05 22.61 -33.30
CA GLU A 453 0.60 21.27 -33.73
C GLU A 453 -0.03 20.51 -32.54
N ASP A 454 -1.15 19.82 -32.80
CA ASP A 454 -1.82 18.98 -31.80
C ASP A 454 -1.01 17.69 -31.57
N ALA A 455 -0.43 17.51 -30.38
CA ALA A 455 0.34 16.31 -30.05
C ALA A 455 -0.55 15.16 -29.55
N GLN A 456 -1.56 15.49 -28.74
CA GLN A 456 -2.55 14.55 -28.25
C GLN A 456 -3.87 15.25 -27.95
N ARG A 457 -4.97 14.82 -28.59
CA ARG A 457 -6.34 15.24 -28.24
C ARG A 457 -7.02 14.16 -27.41
N ALA A 458 -7.69 14.56 -26.33
CA ALA A 458 -8.74 13.74 -25.74
C ALA A 458 -9.93 13.75 -26.73
N PRO A 459 -10.40 12.61 -27.26
CA PRO A 459 -11.60 12.58 -28.06
C PRO A 459 -12.82 12.91 -27.18
N VAL A 460 -13.77 13.69 -27.69
CA VAL A 460 -15.10 13.85 -27.07
C VAL A 460 -15.70 12.46 -26.90
N SER A 461 -16.08 12.09 -25.67
CA SER A 461 -16.58 10.75 -25.37
C SER A 461 -17.74 10.38 -26.30
N ARG A 462 -17.74 9.13 -26.80
CA ARG A 462 -18.76 8.60 -27.73
C ARG A 462 -20.20 8.70 -27.21
N ALA A 463 -20.40 8.90 -25.91
CA ALA A 463 -21.71 8.98 -25.28
C ALA A 463 -22.49 10.24 -25.71
N LEU A 464 -21.81 11.37 -25.92
CA LEU A 464 -22.48 12.61 -26.34
C LEU A 464 -22.77 12.66 -27.86
N ALA A 465 -22.14 11.80 -28.65
CA ALA A 465 -22.34 11.74 -30.11
C ALA A 465 -23.52 10.86 -30.53
N GLN A 466 -24.11 10.06 -29.62
CA GLN A 466 -25.27 9.22 -29.93
C GLN A 466 -26.62 9.92 -29.75
N GLU A 467 -26.65 11.09 -29.08
CA GLU A 467 -27.88 11.89 -28.95
C GLU A 467 -28.10 12.88 -30.10
N ALA A 468 -27.07 13.14 -30.91
CA ALA A 468 -27.20 13.93 -32.13
C ALA A 468 -27.44 12.99 -33.34
N GLY A 469 -28.70 12.62 -33.57
CA GLY A 469 -29.09 11.79 -34.71
C GLY A 469 -28.70 12.39 -36.07
N GLY A 470 -28.32 11.52 -37.01
CA GLY A 470 -28.18 11.85 -38.43
C GLY A 470 -27.10 11.04 -39.15
N GLU A 471 -27.52 10.16 -40.06
CA GLU A 471 -26.66 9.42 -40.97
C GLU A 471 -25.64 10.31 -41.69
N ALA A 472 -24.34 10.03 -41.55
CA ALA A 472 -23.33 10.33 -42.56
C ALA A 472 -22.12 9.40 -42.38
N GLY A 473 -21.87 8.57 -43.39
CA GLY A 473 -20.68 7.72 -43.46
C GLY A 473 -19.40 8.56 -43.41
N GLY A 474 -18.52 8.23 -42.47
CA GLY A 474 -17.22 8.87 -42.31
C GLY A 474 -16.32 8.02 -41.43
N ARG A 475 -15.09 7.78 -41.89
CA ARG A 475 -14.11 6.82 -41.34
C ARG A 475 -13.94 6.92 -39.81
N ARG A 476 -14.06 5.74 -39.17
CA ARG A 476 -13.80 5.43 -37.77
C ARG A 476 -12.46 6.00 -37.28
N GLY A 477 -12.50 6.96 -36.36
CA GLY A 477 -11.35 7.42 -35.58
C GLY A 477 -11.17 6.59 -34.32
N VAL A 478 -10.55 5.42 -34.45
CA VAL A 478 -9.77 4.82 -33.35
C VAL A 478 -8.37 5.40 -33.52
N LEU A 479 -7.73 5.89 -32.46
CA LEU A 479 -6.31 6.23 -32.51
C LEU A 479 -5.55 4.96 -32.91
N ASP A 480 -5.17 4.88 -34.19
CA ASP A 480 -4.43 3.77 -34.78
C ASP A 480 -3.16 3.53 -33.95
N ALA A 481 -2.91 2.29 -33.54
CA ALA A 481 -1.71 1.89 -32.79
C ALA A 481 -0.42 2.37 -33.48
N ARG A 482 -0.46 2.57 -34.81
CA ARG A 482 0.64 3.15 -35.60
C ARG A 482 0.97 4.61 -35.29
N ARG A 483 -0.01 5.41 -34.83
CA ARG A 483 0.21 6.81 -34.43
C ARG A 483 0.80 6.94 -33.03
N VAL A 484 0.42 6.06 -32.10
CA VAL A 484 1.04 5.98 -30.77
C VAL A 484 2.50 5.55 -30.90
N ASP A 485 2.77 4.56 -31.74
CA ASP A 485 4.12 4.05 -32.00
C ASP A 485 4.99 5.03 -32.84
N ALA A 486 4.37 5.95 -33.59
CA ALA A 486 5.05 7.05 -34.25
C ALA A 486 5.41 8.18 -33.27
N LEU A 487 4.53 8.46 -32.29
CA LEU A 487 4.78 9.42 -31.22
C LEU A 487 5.91 8.93 -30.31
N ASP A 488 5.90 7.66 -29.93
CA ASP A 488 6.95 7.03 -29.10
C ASP A 488 8.32 6.99 -29.81
N ARG A 489 8.33 6.89 -31.15
CA ARG A 489 9.56 7.02 -31.97
C ARG A 489 10.05 8.47 -32.10
N LEU A 490 9.14 9.43 -32.23
CA LEU A 490 9.48 10.86 -32.28
C LEU A 490 10.04 11.39 -30.96
N LEU A 491 9.59 10.85 -29.83
CA LEU A 491 10.05 11.21 -28.48
C LEU A 491 11.40 10.55 -28.11
N LYS A 492 11.77 9.45 -28.76
CA LYS A 492 13.03 8.72 -28.51
C LYS A 492 14.21 9.17 -29.40
N ASN A 493 14.00 10.11 -30.32
CA ASN A 493 15.10 10.66 -31.13
C ASN A 493 16.01 11.54 -30.25
N LYS A 494 17.08 10.93 -29.73
CA LYS A 494 18.17 11.58 -28.98
C LYS A 494 19.13 12.41 -29.85
N ASP A 495 18.96 12.43 -31.17
CA ASP A 495 19.99 12.91 -32.10
C ASP A 495 19.60 14.16 -32.92
N GLY A 496 18.58 14.92 -32.50
CA GLY A 496 18.23 16.21 -33.11
C GLY A 496 18.33 17.33 -32.07
N GLY A 497 19.20 18.31 -32.31
CA GLY A 497 19.58 19.35 -31.35
C GLY A 497 18.41 20.08 -30.67
N ASP A 498 18.68 20.55 -29.45
CA ASP A 498 17.81 21.33 -28.57
C ASP A 498 16.97 22.36 -29.36
N ALA A 499 15.75 21.99 -29.69
CA ALA A 499 14.67 22.94 -29.87
C ALA A 499 13.93 22.96 -28.54
N ASP A 500 13.83 24.12 -27.90
CA ASP A 500 13.04 24.33 -26.69
C ASP A 500 11.56 24.05 -27.00
N VAL A 501 11.11 22.81 -26.76
CA VAL A 501 9.72 22.40 -27.00
C VAL A 501 8.90 22.74 -25.77
N GLU A 502 8.19 23.87 -25.80
CA GLU A 502 7.15 24.17 -24.82
C GLU A 502 5.82 23.49 -25.21
N LEU A 503 5.29 22.64 -24.34
CA LEU A 503 3.93 22.11 -24.44
C LEU A 503 3.05 22.76 -23.36
N SER A 504 1.87 23.17 -23.75
CA SER A 504 0.82 23.60 -22.83
C SER A 504 -0.42 22.75 -23.06
N ALA A 505 -1.11 22.36 -21.99
CA ALA A 505 -2.51 21.95 -22.08
C ALA A 505 -3.30 23.19 -22.52
N ALA A 506 -3.55 23.29 -23.81
CA ALA A 506 -4.19 24.45 -24.39
C ALA A 506 -5.60 24.09 -24.80
N GLN A 507 -6.51 24.98 -24.44
CA GLN A 507 -7.90 24.93 -24.84
C GLN A 507 -8.00 25.00 -26.37
N LEU A 508 -8.79 24.10 -26.96
CA LEU A 508 -9.03 24.08 -28.41
C LEU A 508 -9.58 25.42 -28.89
N ARG A 509 -9.46 25.76 -30.18
CA ARG A 509 -9.83 27.08 -30.74
C ARG A 509 -11.30 27.50 -30.50
N LYS A 510 -12.19 26.56 -30.12
CA LYS A 510 -13.59 26.77 -29.69
C LYS A 510 -14.03 25.63 -28.76
N PRO A 511 -13.59 25.61 -27.50
CA PRO A 511 -13.93 24.54 -26.57
C PRO A 511 -15.31 24.82 -25.96
N GLU A 512 -16.06 23.77 -25.62
CA GLU A 512 -17.17 23.93 -24.69
C GLU A 512 -16.64 24.42 -23.34
N PRO A 513 -17.22 25.49 -22.76
CA PRO A 513 -16.75 26.02 -21.49
C PRO A 513 -16.96 24.96 -20.39
N PRO A 514 -15.97 24.77 -19.50
CA PRO A 514 -16.09 23.79 -18.43
C PRO A 514 -17.23 24.16 -17.48
N ALA A 515 -18.08 23.17 -17.21
CA ALA A 515 -19.29 23.30 -16.40
C ALA A 515 -19.26 22.32 -15.22
N HIS A 516 -20.01 22.64 -14.16
CA HIS A 516 -20.17 21.72 -13.04
C HIS A 516 -21.05 20.56 -13.45
N GLY A 517 -20.53 19.34 -13.32
CA GLY A 517 -21.21 18.13 -13.74
C GLY A 517 -20.52 16.87 -13.25
N TRP A 518 -21.05 15.75 -13.70
CA TRP A 518 -20.42 14.45 -13.53
C TRP A 518 -19.13 14.36 -14.34
N VAL A 519 -18.06 13.89 -13.71
CA VAL A 519 -16.79 13.64 -14.41
C VAL A 519 -16.93 12.33 -15.21
N PRO A 520 -16.78 12.34 -16.55
CA PRO A 520 -17.25 11.29 -17.44
C PRO A 520 -16.28 10.08 -17.54
N HIS A 521 -15.55 9.75 -16.48
CA HIS A 521 -14.56 8.67 -16.49
C HIS A 521 -14.98 7.49 -15.64
N THR A 522 -14.93 6.29 -16.21
CA THR A 522 -15.21 5.03 -15.50
C THR A 522 -13.93 4.25 -15.28
N GLY A 523 -13.69 3.82 -14.05
CA GLY A 523 -12.48 3.10 -13.64
C GLY A 523 -12.50 2.82 -12.15
N TYR A 524 -11.32 2.69 -11.54
CA TYR A 524 -11.21 2.37 -10.11
C TYR A 524 -11.98 3.31 -9.20
N VAL A 525 -11.97 4.63 -9.46
CA VAL A 525 -12.73 5.60 -8.64
C VAL A 525 -14.23 5.28 -8.63
N SER A 526 -14.81 4.93 -9.78
CA SER A 526 -16.22 4.48 -9.87
C SER A 526 -16.50 3.20 -9.08
N LEU A 527 -15.50 2.35 -8.86
CA LEU A 527 -15.66 1.08 -8.16
C LEU A 527 -15.59 1.20 -6.64
N PHE A 528 -15.17 2.31 -6.05
CA PHE A 528 -14.97 2.38 -4.58
C PHE A 528 -16.21 2.02 -3.75
N PRO A 529 -17.44 2.43 -4.11
CA PRO A 529 -18.64 1.96 -3.44
C PRO A 529 -18.80 0.43 -3.46
N LEU A 530 -18.52 -0.21 -4.61
CA LEU A 530 -18.50 -1.67 -4.73
C LEU A 530 -17.33 -2.27 -3.94
N ALA A 531 -16.09 -1.86 -4.21
CA ALA A 531 -14.86 -2.40 -3.65
C ALA A 531 -14.80 -2.34 -2.10
N LEU A 532 -15.48 -1.37 -1.47
CA LEU A 532 -15.53 -1.23 -0.01
C LEU A 532 -16.84 -1.74 0.62
N GLY A 533 -17.70 -2.37 -0.19
CA GLY A 533 -18.93 -3.03 0.24
C GLY A 533 -19.96 -2.06 0.82
N LEU A 534 -20.15 -0.90 0.16
CA LEU A 534 -21.05 0.17 0.59
C LEU A 534 -22.41 0.15 -0.14
N ILE A 535 -22.57 -0.71 -1.14
CA ILE A 535 -23.83 -0.86 -1.89
C ILE A 535 -24.70 -1.91 -1.15
N PRO A 536 -26.00 -1.64 -0.89
CA PRO A 536 -26.90 -2.65 -0.35
C PRO A 536 -26.97 -3.91 -1.23
N ALA A 537 -27.02 -5.10 -0.62
CA ALA A 537 -26.95 -6.38 -1.34
C ALA A 537 -28.16 -6.66 -2.24
N ASP A 538 -29.29 -6.02 -1.96
CA ASP A 538 -30.56 -6.07 -2.68
C ASP A 538 -30.76 -4.91 -3.66
N SER A 539 -29.81 -3.97 -3.73
CA SER A 539 -29.91 -2.81 -4.61
C SER A 539 -29.70 -3.20 -6.08
N PRO A 540 -30.57 -2.76 -7.02
CA PRO A 540 -30.34 -2.99 -8.44
C PRO A 540 -29.07 -2.29 -8.97
N VAL A 541 -28.59 -1.24 -8.28
CA VAL A 541 -27.31 -0.60 -8.59
C VAL A 541 -26.14 -1.56 -8.38
N LEU A 542 -26.26 -2.53 -7.46
CA LEU A 542 -25.22 -3.54 -7.28
C LEU A 542 -25.03 -4.38 -8.55
N ALA A 543 -26.13 -4.75 -9.23
CA ALA A 543 -26.06 -5.50 -10.47
C ALA A 543 -25.27 -4.75 -11.56
N SER A 544 -25.56 -3.45 -11.75
CA SER A 544 -24.84 -2.64 -12.74
C SER A 544 -23.37 -2.47 -12.38
N GLN A 545 -23.03 -2.31 -11.10
CA GLN A 545 -21.63 -2.22 -10.68
C GLN A 545 -20.88 -3.56 -10.81
N ILE A 546 -21.52 -4.71 -10.53
CA ILE A 546 -20.93 -6.04 -10.77
C ILE A 546 -20.71 -6.25 -12.27
N ALA A 547 -21.64 -5.80 -13.13
CA ALA A 547 -21.49 -5.91 -14.58
C ALA A 547 -20.25 -5.18 -15.12
N LEU A 548 -19.79 -4.09 -14.48
CA LEU A 548 -18.56 -3.38 -14.86
C LEU A 548 -17.28 -4.22 -14.69
N VAL A 549 -17.29 -5.14 -13.71
CA VAL A 549 -16.13 -5.94 -13.29
C VAL A 549 -16.27 -7.43 -13.61
N GLY A 550 -17.43 -7.85 -14.11
CA GLY A 550 -17.69 -9.21 -14.54
C GLY A 550 -16.89 -9.62 -15.78
N PRO A 551 -17.02 -10.87 -16.25
CA PRO A 551 -16.20 -11.43 -17.33
C PRO A 551 -16.24 -10.64 -18.65
N ARG A 552 -17.36 -9.93 -18.90
CA ARG A 552 -17.59 -9.08 -20.09
C ARG A 552 -17.69 -7.60 -19.73
N GLY A 553 -17.31 -7.22 -18.52
CA GLY A 553 -17.37 -5.86 -18.03
C GLY A 553 -16.37 -4.95 -18.74
N GLU A 554 -16.68 -3.65 -18.81
CA GLU A 554 -15.83 -2.70 -19.53
C GLU A 554 -14.42 -2.54 -18.92
N LEU A 555 -14.28 -2.84 -17.63
CA LEU A 555 -12.99 -2.81 -16.94
C LEU A 555 -12.24 -4.14 -17.02
N ALA A 556 -12.88 -5.23 -17.46
CA ALA A 556 -12.27 -6.55 -17.49
C ALA A 556 -11.15 -6.63 -18.54
N SER A 557 -10.01 -7.18 -18.14
CA SER A 557 -8.84 -7.41 -18.99
C SER A 557 -8.26 -8.81 -18.74
N PRO A 558 -7.41 -9.32 -19.65
CA PRO A 558 -6.72 -10.62 -19.46
C PRO A 558 -5.91 -10.74 -18.17
N ALA A 559 -5.47 -9.62 -17.58
CA ALA A 559 -4.62 -9.59 -16.38
C ALA A 559 -5.33 -9.07 -15.12
N GLY A 560 -6.64 -8.80 -15.15
CA GLY A 560 -7.42 -8.22 -14.05
C GLY A 560 -8.29 -7.05 -14.50
N LEU A 561 -8.66 -6.13 -13.60
CA LEU A 561 -9.43 -4.92 -13.91
C LEU A 561 -8.52 -3.76 -14.29
N ARG A 562 -8.83 -3.06 -15.38
CA ARG A 562 -8.18 -1.80 -15.78
C ARG A 562 -8.41 -0.71 -14.76
N SER A 563 -7.38 0.11 -14.51
CA SER A 563 -7.53 1.34 -13.72
C SER A 563 -8.52 2.32 -14.35
N LEU A 564 -8.56 2.40 -15.68
CA LEU A 564 -9.46 3.27 -16.43
C LEU A 564 -10.04 2.51 -17.63
N SER A 565 -11.34 2.69 -17.90
CA SER A 565 -12.03 2.04 -19.01
C SER A 565 -11.38 2.41 -20.35
N ALA A 566 -11.26 1.43 -21.24
CA ALA A 566 -10.73 1.63 -22.59
C ALA A 566 -11.61 2.55 -23.45
N SER A 567 -12.85 2.81 -23.02
CA SER A 567 -13.77 3.78 -23.64
C SER A 567 -13.53 5.23 -23.19
N SER A 568 -12.74 5.45 -22.14
CA SER A 568 -12.44 6.79 -21.63
C SER A 568 -11.60 7.59 -22.62
N SER A 569 -11.87 8.89 -22.74
CA SER A 569 -11.10 9.84 -23.54
C SER A 569 -9.64 9.97 -23.08
N LEU A 570 -9.36 9.62 -21.83
CA LEU A 570 -8.02 9.66 -21.22
C LEU A 570 -7.37 8.28 -21.03
N TYR A 571 -7.95 7.22 -21.61
CA TYR A 571 -7.32 5.90 -21.63
C TYR A 571 -5.97 5.92 -22.34
N ARG A 572 -4.92 5.45 -21.63
CA ARG A 572 -3.50 5.48 -22.04
C ARG A 572 -2.99 6.88 -22.42
N ALA A 573 -3.69 7.93 -22.00
CA ALA A 573 -3.27 9.28 -22.31
C ALA A 573 -2.12 9.71 -21.40
N HIS A 574 -1.08 10.29 -22.00
CA HIS A 574 -0.04 10.96 -21.24
C HIS A 574 -0.63 12.16 -20.50
N ASN A 575 -0.11 12.47 -19.31
CA ASN A 575 -0.52 13.68 -18.60
C ASN A 575 0.34 14.89 -18.98
N THR A 576 1.61 14.64 -19.30
CA THR A 576 2.58 15.61 -19.82
C THR A 576 3.47 14.89 -20.86
N LEU A 577 4.46 15.57 -21.45
CA LEU A 577 5.42 14.92 -22.36
C LEU A 577 6.13 13.73 -21.72
N HIS A 578 6.44 13.85 -20.43
CA HIS A 578 7.28 12.90 -19.69
C HIS A 578 6.46 12.01 -18.76
N ASP A 579 5.24 12.42 -18.41
CA ASP A 579 4.34 11.64 -17.57
C ASP A 579 3.46 10.74 -18.45
N GLY A 580 3.93 9.51 -18.66
CA GLY A 580 3.15 8.44 -19.26
C GLY A 580 1.95 8.01 -18.41
N PRO A 581 1.02 7.23 -18.98
CA PRO A 581 -0.18 6.77 -18.27
C PRO A 581 0.18 5.86 -17.09
N TYR A 582 -0.34 6.18 -15.90
CA TYR A 582 -0.07 5.42 -14.67
C TYR A 582 -1.34 4.72 -14.16
N TRP A 583 -2.37 5.50 -13.80
CA TRP A 583 -3.72 5.06 -13.41
C TRP A 583 -4.74 5.22 -14.54
N ARG A 584 -4.26 5.18 -15.79
CA ARG A 584 -5.04 5.40 -17.02
C ARG A 584 -5.15 4.17 -17.91
N GLY A 585 -5.31 2.99 -17.32
CA GLY A 585 -5.42 1.73 -18.07
C GLY A 585 -4.77 0.55 -17.37
N PRO A 586 -3.50 0.65 -16.91
CA PRO A 586 -2.80 -0.45 -16.25
C PRO A 586 -3.58 -1.09 -15.09
N VAL A 587 -3.31 -2.36 -14.83
CA VAL A 587 -3.94 -3.19 -13.79
C VAL A 587 -3.10 -3.14 -12.51
N TRP A 588 -3.74 -2.85 -11.38
CA TRP A 588 -3.10 -2.74 -10.07
C TRP A 588 -3.71 -3.72 -9.07
N VAL A 589 -2.87 -4.53 -8.42
CA VAL A 589 -3.33 -5.66 -7.58
C VAL A 589 -4.11 -5.18 -6.35
N ASN A 590 -3.73 -4.07 -5.72
CA ASN A 590 -4.40 -3.52 -4.54
C ASN A 590 -5.92 -3.30 -4.74
N ILE A 591 -6.34 -2.58 -5.77
CA ILE A 591 -7.76 -2.30 -6.03
C ILE A 591 -8.49 -3.56 -6.47
N ASN A 592 -7.84 -4.41 -7.28
CA ASN A 592 -8.40 -5.69 -7.69
C ASN A 592 -8.69 -6.60 -6.48
N VAL A 593 -7.82 -6.61 -5.47
CA VAL A 593 -8.03 -7.34 -4.22
C VAL A 593 -9.23 -6.79 -3.44
N LEU A 594 -9.40 -5.47 -3.33
CA LEU A 594 -10.59 -4.91 -2.68
C LEU A 594 -11.89 -5.33 -3.39
N VAL A 595 -11.89 -5.31 -4.73
CA VAL A 595 -13.06 -5.77 -5.52
C VAL A 595 -13.31 -7.26 -5.31
N LEU A 596 -12.28 -8.10 -5.34
CA LEU A 596 -12.42 -9.54 -5.06
C LEU A 596 -13.04 -9.79 -3.67
N GLN A 597 -12.59 -9.05 -2.65
CA GLN A 597 -13.04 -9.25 -1.26
C GLN A 597 -14.51 -8.91 -1.15
N SER A 598 -14.90 -7.82 -1.81
CA SER A 598 -16.27 -7.36 -1.85
C SER A 598 -17.19 -8.31 -2.63
N LEU A 599 -16.78 -8.76 -3.82
CA LEU A 599 -17.57 -9.73 -4.60
C LEU A 599 -17.76 -11.05 -3.83
N ARG A 600 -16.71 -11.53 -3.15
CA ARG A 600 -16.78 -12.73 -2.29
C ARG A 600 -17.74 -12.53 -1.14
N ARG A 601 -17.75 -11.33 -0.53
CA ARG A 601 -18.72 -10.97 0.50
C ARG A 601 -20.15 -11.00 -0.03
N TYR A 602 -20.45 -10.34 -1.14
CA TYR A 602 -21.80 -10.36 -1.73
C TYR A 602 -22.24 -11.78 -2.13
N ALA A 603 -21.34 -12.58 -2.69
CA ALA A 603 -21.61 -13.98 -3.04
C ALA A 603 -21.94 -14.87 -1.83
N ARG A 604 -21.46 -14.51 -0.62
CA ARG A 604 -21.71 -15.23 0.65
C ARG A 604 -22.91 -14.69 1.42
N GLN A 605 -23.13 -13.38 1.38
CA GLN A 605 -24.24 -12.73 2.08
C GLN A 605 -25.61 -13.17 1.53
N GLY A 606 -25.66 -13.63 0.27
CA GLY A 606 -26.89 -13.97 -0.42
C GLY A 606 -27.57 -12.74 -1.01
N GLY A 607 -28.82 -12.89 -1.46
CA GLY A 607 -29.57 -11.84 -2.16
C GLY A 607 -29.62 -12.04 -3.67
N PRO A 608 -30.32 -11.14 -4.40
CA PRO A 608 -30.63 -11.32 -5.81
C PRO A 608 -29.41 -11.34 -6.74
N HIS A 609 -28.27 -10.78 -6.31
CA HIS A 609 -27.05 -10.63 -7.12
C HIS A 609 -25.89 -11.53 -6.67
N ALA A 610 -26.16 -12.51 -5.80
CA ALA A 610 -25.11 -13.34 -5.22
C ALA A 610 -24.43 -14.26 -6.25
N GLU A 611 -25.19 -14.79 -7.23
CA GLU A 611 -24.63 -15.58 -8.32
C GLU A 611 -23.75 -14.73 -9.25
N ASP A 612 -24.23 -13.55 -9.63
CA ASP A 612 -23.46 -12.60 -10.46
C ASP A 612 -22.14 -12.22 -9.79
N ALA A 613 -22.19 -11.95 -8.47
CA ALA A 613 -21.00 -11.66 -7.68
C ALA A 613 -20.02 -12.85 -7.64
N ARG A 614 -20.54 -14.09 -7.55
CA ARG A 614 -19.71 -15.31 -7.55
C ARG A 614 -19.04 -15.53 -8.90
N GLU A 615 -19.76 -15.35 -10.00
CA GLU A 615 -19.21 -15.45 -11.35
C GLU A 615 -18.13 -14.38 -11.59
N ALA A 616 -18.42 -13.12 -11.25
CA ALA A 616 -17.48 -12.03 -11.37
C ALA A 616 -16.22 -12.26 -10.53
N HIS A 617 -16.37 -12.73 -9.28
CA HIS A 617 -15.24 -13.06 -8.41
C HIS A 617 -14.36 -14.15 -9.04
N ALA A 618 -14.95 -15.26 -9.48
CA ALA A 618 -14.22 -16.37 -10.07
C ALA A 618 -13.47 -15.98 -11.35
N ALA A 619 -14.09 -15.16 -12.20
CA ALA A 619 -13.47 -14.68 -13.43
C ALA A 619 -12.31 -13.71 -13.16
N LEU A 620 -12.52 -12.74 -12.27
CA LEU A 620 -11.50 -11.76 -11.90
C LEU A 620 -10.30 -12.43 -11.23
N ARG A 621 -10.55 -13.36 -10.29
CA ARG A 621 -9.51 -14.12 -9.60
C ARG A 621 -8.64 -14.87 -10.60
N ARG A 622 -9.27 -15.51 -11.59
CA ARG A 622 -8.57 -16.26 -12.64
C ARG A 622 -7.70 -15.37 -13.52
N SER A 623 -8.23 -14.25 -14.02
CA SER A 623 -7.48 -13.35 -14.91
C SER A 623 -6.31 -12.69 -14.20
N LEU A 624 -6.50 -12.24 -12.96
CA LEU A 624 -5.45 -11.62 -12.15
C LEU A 624 -4.30 -12.61 -11.88
N LEU A 625 -4.61 -13.83 -11.44
CA LEU A 625 -3.61 -14.87 -11.19
C LEU A 625 -2.90 -15.29 -12.48
N ALA A 626 -3.61 -15.35 -13.61
CA ALA A 626 -3.01 -15.68 -14.90
C ALA A 626 -2.03 -14.60 -15.36
N GLY A 627 -2.41 -13.32 -15.27
CA GLY A 627 -1.54 -12.20 -15.64
C GLY A 627 -0.28 -12.13 -14.77
N VAL A 628 -0.45 -12.08 -13.44
CA VAL A 628 0.66 -12.00 -12.49
C VAL A 628 1.55 -13.24 -12.57
N GLY A 629 0.94 -14.43 -12.64
CA GLY A 629 1.66 -15.70 -12.73
C GLY A 629 2.49 -15.84 -14.00
N ALA A 630 1.91 -15.53 -15.16
CA ALA A 630 2.63 -15.59 -16.43
C ALA A 630 3.83 -14.64 -16.46
N GLU A 631 3.66 -13.42 -15.93
CA GLU A 631 4.75 -12.44 -15.89
C GLU A 631 5.84 -12.81 -14.88
N TYR A 632 5.46 -13.38 -13.73
CA TYR A 632 6.42 -13.91 -12.78
C TYR A 632 7.22 -15.07 -13.38
N ALA A 633 6.56 -16.01 -14.07
CA ALA A 633 7.25 -17.10 -14.75
C ALA A 633 8.21 -16.61 -15.85
N ARG A 634 7.87 -15.49 -16.52
CA ARG A 634 8.69 -14.88 -17.57
C ARG A 634 9.90 -14.10 -17.02
N THR A 635 9.73 -13.40 -15.91
CA THR A 635 10.71 -12.40 -15.43
C THR A 635 11.40 -12.75 -14.12
N GLY A 636 10.79 -13.61 -13.30
CA GLY A 636 11.21 -13.88 -11.93
C GLY A 636 10.86 -12.77 -10.93
N TYR A 637 10.06 -11.76 -11.32
CA TYR A 637 9.73 -10.61 -10.48
C TYR A 637 8.23 -10.33 -10.41
N LEU A 638 7.83 -9.75 -9.27
CA LEU A 638 6.55 -9.06 -9.11
C LEU A 638 6.73 -7.57 -9.45
N TRP A 639 5.70 -6.99 -10.04
CA TRP A 639 5.72 -5.63 -10.59
C TRP A 639 4.66 -4.75 -9.94
N GLU A 640 4.86 -3.45 -10.00
CA GLU A 640 3.98 -2.44 -9.42
C GLU A 640 2.58 -2.47 -10.02
N ASN A 641 2.53 -2.52 -11.35
CA ASN A 641 1.32 -2.68 -12.14
C ASN A 641 1.58 -3.52 -13.40
N TYR A 642 0.51 -3.88 -14.09
CA TYR A 642 0.53 -4.76 -15.26
C TYR A 642 -0.17 -4.10 -16.43
N ASP A 643 0.39 -4.22 -17.63
CA ASP A 643 -0.28 -3.80 -18.85
C ASP A 643 -1.59 -4.56 -19.03
N ASP A 644 -2.66 -3.84 -19.34
CA ASP A 644 -4.00 -4.42 -19.39
C ASP A 644 -4.26 -5.28 -20.63
N GLU A 645 -3.50 -5.10 -21.72
CA GLU A 645 -3.69 -5.91 -22.94
C GLU A 645 -2.78 -7.14 -22.95
N THR A 646 -1.53 -6.96 -22.54
CA THR A 646 -0.47 -7.98 -22.65
C THR A 646 -0.16 -8.69 -21.35
N GLY A 647 -0.59 -8.15 -20.21
CA GLY A 647 -0.24 -8.66 -18.88
C GLY A 647 1.22 -8.47 -18.49
N ARG A 648 2.02 -7.72 -19.27
CA ARG A 648 3.43 -7.46 -18.95
C ARG A 648 3.57 -6.52 -17.76
N GLY A 649 4.54 -6.80 -16.90
CA GLY A 649 4.87 -5.98 -15.75
C GLY A 649 5.40 -4.61 -16.17
N ARG A 650 5.01 -3.60 -15.39
CA ARG A 650 5.33 -2.18 -15.59
C ARG A 650 5.64 -1.51 -14.25
N GLY A 651 6.31 -0.37 -14.33
CA GLY A 651 6.74 0.39 -13.16
C GLY A 651 7.88 -0.28 -12.40
N SER A 652 7.89 -0.09 -11.10
CA SER A 652 8.96 -0.56 -10.22
C SER A 652 8.99 -2.09 -10.09
N HIS A 653 10.20 -2.65 -9.94
CA HIS A 653 10.42 -4.05 -9.61
C HIS A 653 11.75 -4.27 -8.85
N PRO A 654 11.87 -5.28 -7.97
CA PRO A 654 10.79 -6.08 -7.41
C PRO A 654 9.82 -5.20 -6.64
N PHE A 655 8.52 -5.36 -6.91
CA PHE A 655 7.46 -4.69 -6.18
C PHE A 655 6.67 -5.74 -5.41
N THR A 656 7.09 -5.93 -4.17
CA THR A 656 6.50 -6.91 -3.25
C THR A 656 5.79 -6.19 -2.11
N GLY A 657 5.31 -4.97 -2.40
CA GLY A 657 4.30 -4.26 -1.64
C GLY A 657 2.92 -4.87 -1.88
N TRP A 658 1.94 -4.09 -2.35
CA TRP A 658 0.58 -4.62 -2.56
C TRP A 658 0.50 -5.81 -3.53
N THR A 659 1.44 -5.97 -4.48
CA THR A 659 1.40 -7.09 -5.43
C THR A 659 1.62 -8.43 -4.72
N ALA A 660 2.22 -8.44 -3.53
CA ALA A 660 2.31 -9.62 -2.69
C ALA A 660 0.93 -10.17 -2.28
N LEU A 661 -0.13 -9.36 -2.31
CA LEU A 661 -1.51 -9.80 -2.05
C LEU A 661 -2.01 -10.86 -3.03
N VAL A 662 -1.30 -11.11 -4.13
CA VAL A 662 -1.54 -12.29 -4.99
C VAL A 662 -1.57 -13.60 -4.19
N ALA A 663 -0.89 -13.67 -3.04
CA ALA A 663 -0.99 -14.81 -2.12
C ALA A 663 -2.39 -14.97 -1.50
N LEU A 664 -3.06 -13.88 -1.11
CA LEU A 664 -4.45 -13.95 -0.64
C LEU A 664 -5.41 -14.30 -1.77
N VAL A 665 -5.14 -13.80 -2.98
CA VAL A 665 -5.91 -14.14 -4.18
C VAL A 665 -5.77 -15.64 -4.48
N ALA A 666 -4.55 -16.18 -4.43
CA ALA A 666 -4.27 -17.60 -4.62
C ALA A 666 -4.93 -18.48 -3.54
N ALA A 667 -4.98 -18.02 -2.28
CA ALA A 667 -5.68 -18.71 -1.19
C ALA A 667 -7.22 -18.65 -1.31
N ASP A 668 -7.76 -17.89 -2.28
CA ASP A 668 -9.18 -17.53 -2.32
C ASP A 668 -9.62 -16.87 -1.00
N GLU A 669 -8.71 -16.15 -0.33
CA GLU A 669 -8.97 -15.36 0.88
C GLU A 669 -9.19 -13.88 0.58
N ALA A 670 -8.83 -13.46 -0.63
CA ALA A 670 -9.08 -12.13 -1.16
C ALA A 670 -10.50 -11.94 -1.65
#